data_AF-I2GZ99-F1
#
_entry.id   AF-I2GZ99-F1
#
_cell.length_a   1.000
_cell.length_b   1.000
_cell.length_c   1.000
_cell.angle_alpha   90.00
_cell.angle_beta   90.00
_cell.angle_gamma   90.00
#
_symmetry.space_group_name_H-M   'P 1'
#
loop_
_entity.id
_entity.type
_entity.pdbx_description
1 polymer ?
#
loop_
_entity_poly.entity_id
_entity_poly.type
_entity_poly.pdbx_seq_one_letter_code
_entity_poly.pdbx_strand_id
1 'polypeptide(L)'
;MYELDDNYENTPSEDVEGSLNSSEINVMDSDDVKSELSNTIFDSKRRKKDRKKKNGINRETKEKINIFLTELDKAEEQSAKRDLTGQKARSRSKSRSRSRTRLRSRSKSRSKSKSRSRSKSRSRSKSRTRNKPQDENPKPTSVWGTQRENRFTPNNSTTNSTPTLDARPRSRSRSWSRTRSRSRSQSRSRSQTRNTIGSLISEMQRDVANLNITPSEDIDGISIPHTNFDLTPNIYSQLPKPLTISKVARRLDYGTKGTQVDILTNQILLSLGEEAIPSDTKKNIDIWWKDSSIYIYHVSFISSQKNTTFSRPSARVNAELSTAKRGELIEALIEEDKTLKKYKGSIAFNGTDSIYSQIPLEEFTLFDECWEIKARNRRYQDTKKYDDLQSIENLASQVSLKFTGKVSLSDIYKGTFNTDPDFQENKMSENSKTVLMGLLGAKILNSTSDPIFQLAGNKFFIYNKLSKTEPFQGGGYLMQGFTVQLRYAYGCVLLNTINTIAPFYKHSKYLPGHPNFEHQNNEAYTLMDWILDYYKENSRTPRKHYTNSNQNNPTTDEINTCLSRDKNISLLLKGLKVLRYYLNYSINPDGSPKTPSARSYKKVLRISKDTANSHLFENAGKTISTAQYFLKKYKIPLKYPNVFMISLSPSVDVPAECLSIAPGQKLKGKINDERKFLEFGALKPSEKFKTISNLILPSIESSLPKIPSKNSDKKSIPYHFLKVPSRILNSPQVLYKGVSLTYVEKPFEESNPQNKLPVHQEKKGNWNLNDKIFCKPPKKLLDIIPIIISSRKTAELCPKYNEVKQVMDSFLVNAKQRGLRAIFKGKVETICSFSAPWTSNNSFRNTNSYRGRGGGGFQNESYNKVETRISEGEKALLKVFDTISSESYMFFILADGRNTEIYQRIKYLTDSKYGFLNSCLVWSKFKKKSSVYNSNISMKINLKMQGFNHTLSAPDMNLLVDKNTQLPALVLGGDVTHYPEKDQPSISALVGSIDRHYCQFPGDYMLQETIGQEMIHGIGNLVANRLTLYRLNNNGKLPEKIIYFRDGVSEDQFSQLIDIEIKGLKKAFNEYECEGLSYKYNPTLTVIAAVKRNQIRFFPIKQNARNPKGNMIAVQSLGNVMPGTVVDRSITATAHFDFFLQSHQALKGTGVPCHYWCIYNENQFTSDYLQQVAHNFCYLFGRSTTSVKVVAPVYYADLLCERAAQIFKGNYEVAKMSAVRGSIPRGILLPQANKSNHNRMYYI
;
A
#
# COMPACT_ATOMS: atom_id res chain seq x y z
N MET A 1 50.56 5.64 -10.16
CA MET A 1 50.68 4.17 -10.15
C MET A 1 49.46 3.59 -10.80
N TYR A 2 49.64 3.19 -12.07
CA TYR A 2 48.59 3.02 -13.08
C TYR A 2 47.91 4.38 -13.39
N GLU A 3 48.42 5.22 -14.32
CA GLU A 3 49.21 4.96 -15.56
C GLU A 3 48.47 4.00 -16.52
N LEU A 4 48.40 4.17 -17.85
CA LEU A 4 49.01 5.12 -18.79
C LEU A 4 47.93 5.78 -19.71
N ASP A 5 48.23 6.71 -20.64
CA ASP A 5 48.60 8.14 -20.51
C ASP A 5 48.41 8.82 -21.92
N ASP A 6 49.33 9.68 -22.41
CA ASP A 6 49.47 10.25 -23.77
C ASP A 6 48.44 11.23 -24.42
N ASN A 7 48.72 12.53 -24.25
CA ASN A 7 49.28 13.45 -25.28
C ASN A 7 48.47 14.48 -26.14
N TYR A 8 49.15 15.66 -26.26
CA TYR A 8 49.17 16.76 -27.25
C TYR A 8 48.02 17.79 -27.48
N GLU A 9 48.43 19.08 -27.39
CA GLU A 9 48.10 20.26 -28.26
C GLU A 9 46.68 20.88 -28.32
N ASN A 10 46.50 22.18 -28.62
CA ASN A 10 47.30 23.38 -28.27
C ASN A 10 46.48 24.69 -28.38
N THR A 11 46.97 25.73 -27.68
CA THR A 11 46.90 27.22 -27.83
C THR A 11 45.93 28.00 -28.76
N PRO A 12 45.79 29.35 -28.61
CA PRO A 12 44.75 30.17 -29.25
C PRO A 12 45.25 31.26 -30.24
N SER A 13 44.27 31.98 -30.83
CA SER A 13 44.26 33.40 -31.29
C SER A 13 45.34 33.96 -32.27
N GLU A 14 44.83 34.46 -33.40
CA GLU A 14 45.18 35.72 -34.10
C GLU A 14 46.65 36.01 -34.49
N ASP A 15 46.93 35.74 -35.77
CA ASP A 15 47.45 36.67 -36.80
C ASP A 15 48.80 37.43 -36.65
N VAL A 16 49.66 37.14 -37.65
CA VAL A 16 50.65 38.00 -38.34
C VAL A 16 52.09 38.11 -37.79
N GLU A 17 52.99 37.80 -38.73
CA GLU A 17 54.44 38.00 -38.88
C GLU A 17 55.20 38.91 -37.88
N GLY A 18 56.28 38.35 -37.33
CA GLY A 18 57.33 39.08 -36.59
C GLY A 18 58.57 38.19 -36.37
N SER A 19 59.78 38.75 -36.39
CA SER A 19 61.03 37.97 -36.34
C SER A 19 62.04 38.49 -35.30
N LEU A 20 63.01 37.62 -34.98
CA LEU A 20 64.32 37.87 -34.33
C LEU A 20 64.41 37.99 -32.79
N ASN A 21 65.40 37.23 -32.29
CA ASN A 21 66.41 37.56 -31.27
C ASN A 21 66.14 37.49 -29.74
N SER A 22 66.74 36.45 -29.16
CA SER A 22 67.99 36.52 -28.33
C SER A 22 67.91 36.37 -26.81
N SER A 23 68.97 35.69 -26.30
CA SER A 23 69.56 35.72 -24.94
C SER A 23 68.70 35.22 -23.76
N GLU A 24 69.21 34.85 -22.57
CA GLU A 24 70.48 34.31 -21.97
C GLU A 24 70.12 34.03 -20.47
N ILE A 25 70.87 33.38 -19.56
CA ILE A 25 71.86 32.28 -19.55
C ILE A 25 72.12 31.93 -18.05
N ASN A 26 72.68 30.75 -17.70
CA ASN A 26 73.42 30.46 -16.44
C ASN A 26 72.68 30.48 -15.06
N VAL A 27 73.21 29.91 -13.94
CA VAL A 27 74.16 28.78 -13.71
C VAL A 27 73.99 28.14 -12.31
N MET A 28 74.43 26.88 -12.25
CA MET A 28 74.79 25.91 -11.19
C MET A 28 74.98 26.28 -9.68
N ASP A 29 75.01 25.20 -8.88
CA ASP A 29 76.01 24.83 -7.84
C ASP A 29 75.66 24.66 -6.34
N SER A 30 76.48 23.79 -5.75
CA SER A 30 76.55 23.15 -4.42
C SER A 30 77.22 24.05 -3.34
N ASP A 31 77.54 23.66 -2.08
CA ASP A 31 77.49 22.39 -1.30
C ASP A 31 77.58 22.68 0.24
N ASP A 32 77.49 21.61 1.06
CA ASP A 32 78.39 21.29 2.21
C ASP A 32 78.13 21.45 3.76
N VAL A 33 78.60 20.40 4.48
CA VAL A 33 78.99 20.07 5.90
C VAL A 33 78.28 20.53 7.23
N LYS A 34 78.02 19.54 8.13
CA LYS A 34 78.31 19.41 9.62
C LYS A 34 77.12 18.88 10.49
N SER A 35 77.29 18.07 11.56
CA SER A 35 78.44 17.32 12.15
C SER A 35 78.04 16.24 13.21
N GLU A 36 78.66 15.05 13.15
CA GLU A 36 79.16 14.10 14.20
C GLU A 36 78.42 13.70 15.53
N LEU A 37 78.24 12.36 15.71
CA LEU A 37 78.52 11.48 16.91
C LEU A 37 77.77 11.69 18.28
N SER A 38 77.84 10.86 19.36
CA SER A 38 77.92 9.39 19.67
C SER A 38 77.64 9.16 21.21
N ASN A 39 77.71 8.03 21.98
CA ASN A 39 78.00 6.58 21.82
C ASN A 39 77.51 5.71 23.05
N THR A 40 77.50 4.36 22.94
CA THR A 40 77.59 3.30 24.01
C THR A 40 76.47 3.04 25.07
N ILE A 41 76.64 1.99 25.91
CA ILE A 41 75.60 1.18 26.64
C ILE A 41 76.02 0.85 28.10
N PHE A 42 75.11 0.84 29.12
CA PHE A 42 74.98 -0.23 30.18
C PHE A 42 73.76 -0.08 31.16
N ASP A 43 73.68 -0.93 32.20
CA ASP A 43 72.50 -1.27 33.08
C ASP A 43 72.46 -0.57 34.48
N SER A 44 71.30 -0.71 35.15
CA SER A 44 71.11 -0.98 36.60
C SER A 44 70.48 0.08 37.55
N LYS A 45 69.21 -0.17 37.89
CA LYS A 45 68.63 -0.35 39.26
C LYS A 45 69.10 0.54 40.46
N ARG A 46 68.09 1.15 41.14
CA ARG A 46 67.61 0.93 42.55
C ARG A 46 67.58 2.11 43.56
N ARG A 47 66.48 2.11 44.37
CA ARG A 47 66.32 2.56 45.80
C ARG A 47 66.10 4.08 46.06
N LYS A 48 64.97 4.50 46.69
CA LYS A 48 64.64 4.68 48.16
C LYS A 48 65.17 6.01 48.73
N LYS A 49 64.55 6.72 49.71
CA LYS A 49 63.27 6.62 50.47
C LYS A 49 63.04 7.94 51.27
N ASP A 50 61.79 8.36 51.50
CA ASP A 50 61.15 8.68 52.81
C ASP A 50 59.91 9.61 52.63
N ARG A 51 58.85 9.70 53.47
CA ARG A 51 58.31 8.99 54.66
C ARG A 51 58.20 9.79 55.97
N LYS A 52 57.13 10.58 56.13
CA LYS A 52 56.25 10.81 57.32
C LYS A 52 55.25 11.94 56.98
N LYS A 53 54.05 12.13 57.58
CA LYS A 53 53.45 11.64 58.85
C LYS A 53 51.90 11.49 58.70
N LYS A 54 51.33 10.53 59.44
CA LYS A 54 50.02 10.44 60.16
C LYS A 54 48.89 11.50 59.94
N ASN A 55 47.59 11.23 60.18
CA ASN A 55 46.76 10.01 60.40
C ASN A 55 45.25 10.40 60.40
N GLY A 56 44.32 9.48 60.09
CA GLY A 56 42.87 9.63 60.31
C GLY A 56 42.09 8.38 59.84
N ILE A 57 41.01 7.98 60.54
CA ILE A 57 40.34 6.67 60.33
C ILE A 57 38.81 6.76 60.45
N ASN A 58 38.09 6.17 59.49
CA ASN A 58 36.90 5.32 59.70
C ASN A 58 36.94 4.22 58.61
N ARG A 59 36.72 2.91 58.83
CA ARG A 59 35.74 2.16 59.66
C ARG A 59 34.28 2.28 59.19
N GLU A 60 34.00 1.65 58.05
CA GLU A 60 32.69 1.01 57.79
C GLU A 60 32.72 0.01 56.61
N THR A 61 33.60 0.20 55.63
CA THR A 61 33.62 -0.54 54.35
C THR A 61 34.36 -1.90 54.35
N LYS A 62 34.87 -2.39 55.49
CA LYS A 62 35.61 -3.67 55.54
C LYS A 62 34.84 -4.87 56.14
N GLU A 63 33.78 -4.65 56.92
CA GLU A 63 33.03 -5.77 57.53
C GLU A 63 31.95 -6.32 56.58
N LYS A 64 31.34 -5.47 55.76
CA LYS A 64 30.30 -5.84 54.78
C LYS A 64 30.79 -6.70 53.60
N ILE A 65 32.10 -6.98 53.49
CA ILE A 65 32.70 -7.82 52.44
C ILE A 65 33.08 -9.22 52.96
N ASN A 66 33.52 -9.36 54.22
CA ASN A 66 33.90 -10.67 54.78
C ASN A 66 32.70 -11.54 55.18
N ILE A 67 31.55 -10.94 55.48
CA ILE A 67 30.32 -11.69 55.82
C ILE A 67 29.76 -12.42 54.59
N PHE A 68 29.77 -11.78 53.42
CA PHE A 68 29.18 -12.37 52.19
C PHE A 68 30.01 -13.52 51.57
N LEU A 69 31.26 -13.70 52.03
CA LEU A 69 32.16 -14.77 51.59
C LEU A 69 32.25 -15.94 52.58
N THR A 70 31.47 -15.92 53.69
CA THR A 70 31.48 -17.00 54.71
C THR A 70 30.16 -17.78 54.82
N GLU A 71 29.14 -17.43 54.03
CA GLU A 71 27.88 -18.20 53.91
C GLU A 71 27.82 -19.08 52.66
N LEU A 72 28.55 -18.75 51.57
CA LEU A 72 28.53 -19.55 50.34
C LEU A 72 29.26 -20.90 50.49
N ASP A 73 30.40 -20.93 51.19
CA ASP A 73 31.20 -22.15 51.42
C ASP A 73 30.53 -23.13 52.43
N LYS A 74 29.35 -22.80 52.97
CA LYS A 74 28.60 -23.66 53.91
C LYS A 74 27.39 -24.39 53.31
N ALA A 75 27.11 -24.19 52.02
CA ALA A 75 25.95 -24.78 51.36
C ALA A 75 26.23 -26.09 50.59
N GLU A 76 27.47 -26.37 50.20
CA GLU A 76 27.82 -27.55 49.38
C GLU A 76 28.36 -28.75 50.17
N GLU A 77 28.64 -28.62 51.48
CA GLU A 77 29.32 -29.65 52.29
C GLU A 77 28.40 -30.40 53.30
N GLN A 78 27.09 -30.49 53.03
CA GLN A 78 26.12 -31.26 53.86
C GLN A 78 25.28 -32.31 53.10
N SER A 79 25.82 -32.92 52.03
CA SER A 79 25.15 -34.06 51.38
C SER A 79 26.08 -35.21 50.99
N ALA A 80 27.06 -35.55 51.84
CA ALA A 80 27.93 -36.71 51.64
C ALA A 80 28.31 -37.45 52.94
N LYS A 81 28.12 -38.78 52.92
CA LYS A 81 28.64 -39.80 53.86
C LYS A 81 28.07 -39.84 55.29
N ARG A 82 27.00 -40.62 55.45
CA ARG A 82 26.78 -41.75 56.39
C ARG A 82 25.53 -42.50 55.89
N ASP A 83 25.41 -43.83 55.85
CA ASP A 83 26.28 -44.92 56.36
C ASP A 83 26.49 -46.07 55.35
N LEU A 84 27.19 -47.13 55.77
CA LEU A 84 27.69 -48.26 54.96
C LEU A 84 26.92 -49.59 55.18
N THR A 85 27.28 -50.60 54.36
CA THR A 85 26.97 -52.05 54.44
C THR A 85 25.65 -52.54 53.81
N GLY A 86 25.62 -53.78 53.30
CA GLY A 86 24.41 -54.37 52.68
C GLY A 86 24.58 -55.65 51.83
N GLN A 87 25.57 -55.72 50.93
CA GLN A 87 26.02 -56.89 50.14
C GLN A 87 25.04 -57.68 49.20
N LYS A 88 25.64 -58.31 48.16
CA LYS A 88 25.14 -59.42 47.28
C LYS A 88 24.01 -59.08 46.27
N ALA A 89 23.93 -59.71 45.08
CA ALA A 89 24.95 -60.38 44.25
C ALA A 89 24.49 -60.60 42.78
N ARG A 90 25.45 -60.54 41.84
CA ARG A 90 25.56 -61.27 40.56
C ARG A 90 24.43 -61.26 39.49
N SER A 91 24.82 -60.76 38.30
CA SER A 91 24.60 -61.41 36.97
C SER A 91 23.20 -61.32 36.33
N ARG A 92 22.98 -61.52 35.01
CA ARG A 92 23.88 -61.55 33.82
C ARG A 92 23.07 -61.30 32.52
N SER A 93 23.73 -60.70 31.51
CA SER A 93 23.59 -60.95 30.06
C SER A 93 22.24 -60.80 29.29
N LYS A 94 22.31 -59.92 28.26
CA LYS A 94 22.01 -60.19 26.82
C LYS A 94 20.56 -60.22 26.26
N SER A 95 20.36 -59.27 25.32
CA SER A 95 19.85 -59.49 23.94
C SER A 95 18.32 -59.55 23.72
N ARG A 96 17.81 -58.91 22.65
CA ARG A 96 17.33 -59.49 21.35
C ARG A 96 16.14 -60.47 21.47
N SER A 97 15.12 -60.43 20.60
CA SER A 97 14.79 -59.48 19.51
C SER A 97 13.40 -59.77 18.89
N ARG A 98 12.90 -58.85 18.05
CA ARG A 98 12.05 -59.12 16.87
C ARG A 98 10.72 -59.88 17.05
N SER A 99 9.64 -59.10 17.12
CA SER A 99 8.51 -59.13 16.15
C SER A 99 8.02 -60.48 15.58
N ARG A 100 6.74 -60.80 15.81
CA ARG A 100 5.89 -61.44 14.80
C ARG A 100 4.41 -61.06 14.95
N THR A 101 3.69 -61.11 13.84
CA THR A 101 2.28 -60.71 13.68
C THR A 101 1.33 -61.87 13.93
N ARG A 102 0.12 -61.61 14.47
CA ARG A 102 -1.08 -62.38 14.11
C ARG A 102 -2.42 -61.66 14.37
N LEU A 103 -3.44 -62.20 13.70
CA LEU A 103 -4.77 -61.64 13.46
C LEU A 103 -5.76 -61.76 14.63
N ARG A 104 -6.72 -60.83 14.64
CA ARG A 104 -8.17 -60.97 14.95
C ARG A 104 -8.65 -62.24 15.70
N SER A 105 -9.48 -62.04 16.75
CA SER A 105 -10.95 -62.23 16.62
C SER A 105 -11.75 -61.81 17.87
N ARG A 106 -13.09 -61.77 17.73
CA ARG A 106 -14.16 -61.79 18.75
C ARG A 106 -14.20 -60.70 19.85
N SER A 107 -14.89 -59.61 19.51
CA SER A 107 -16.12 -59.10 20.17
C SER A 107 -16.44 -59.52 21.63
N LYS A 108 -16.77 -58.51 22.47
CA LYS A 108 -17.79 -58.63 23.53
C LYS A 108 -18.95 -57.69 23.24
N SER A 109 -20.17 -58.22 23.29
CA SER A 109 -21.43 -57.50 23.21
C SER A 109 -22.02 -57.27 24.61
N ARG A 110 -22.92 -56.29 24.75
CA ARG A 110 -23.87 -56.23 25.88
C ARG A 110 -25.12 -55.44 25.47
N SER A 111 -26.29 -55.96 25.80
CA SER A 111 -27.58 -55.40 25.37
C SER A 111 -28.73 -55.91 26.27
N LYS A 112 -29.70 -55.01 26.57
CA LYS A 112 -31.13 -55.28 26.91
C LYS A 112 -31.45 -56.21 28.12
N SER A 113 -32.50 -56.02 28.94
CA SER A 113 -33.49 -54.93 29.09
C SER A 113 -34.50 -55.17 30.25
N LYS A 114 -35.30 -54.15 30.61
CA LYS A 114 -36.69 -54.17 31.17
C LYS A 114 -36.93 -54.25 32.70
N SER A 115 -38.19 -53.95 33.06
CA SER A 115 -38.87 -53.76 34.37
C SER A 115 -38.45 -52.51 35.18
N ARG A 116 -39.32 -51.65 35.76
CA ARG A 116 -40.70 -51.69 36.35
C ARG A 116 -40.74 -52.17 37.81
N SER A 117 -41.58 -51.64 38.72
CA SER A 117 -42.59 -50.55 38.67
C SER A 117 -42.41 -49.63 39.90
N ARG A 118 -43.33 -48.89 40.55
CA ARG A 118 -44.80 -48.58 40.62
C ARG A 118 -44.86 -47.25 41.46
N SER A 119 -45.91 -46.45 41.70
CA SER A 119 -47.24 -46.05 41.18
C SER A 119 -47.66 -44.84 42.09
N LYS A 120 -48.57 -43.90 41.79
CA LYS A 120 -49.72 -43.74 40.87
C LYS A 120 -49.79 -42.21 40.50
N SER A 121 -50.71 -41.67 39.68
CA SER A 121 -52.04 -41.20 40.14
C SER A 121 -53.01 -40.87 38.98
N ARG A 122 -53.35 -39.59 38.71
CA ARG A 122 -54.43 -39.09 37.82
C ARG A 122 -54.18 -37.62 37.37
N SER A 123 -54.83 -37.02 36.36
CA SER A 123 -55.28 -37.51 35.03
C SER A 123 -56.03 -36.40 34.21
N ARG A 124 -55.91 -36.43 32.87
CA ARG A 124 -56.90 -35.95 31.84
C ARG A 124 -57.07 -34.41 31.63
N SER A 125 -57.46 -33.90 30.43
CA SER A 125 -57.46 -34.47 29.05
C SER A 125 -57.79 -33.47 27.92
N LYS A 126 -57.25 -33.73 26.71
CA LYS A 126 -57.84 -33.50 25.35
C LYS A 126 -58.43 -32.12 24.93
N SER A 127 -57.70 -31.45 24.03
CA SER A 127 -58.12 -30.88 22.71
C SER A 127 -59.29 -29.87 22.53
N ARG A 128 -59.04 -28.92 21.59
CA ARG A 128 -59.93 -28.37 20.52
C ARG A 128 -60.37 -26.89 20.64
N THR A 129 -60.54 -26.27 19.46
CA THR A 129 -61.37 -25.08 19.11
C THR A 129 -60.86 -23.64 19.39
N ARG A 130 -61.40 -22.71 18.57
CA ARG A 130 -61.18 -21.24 18.54
C ARG A 130 -61.98 -20.55 19.66
N ASN A 131 -61.58 -19.33 20.09
CA ASN A 131 -62.32 -18.08 19.79
C ASN A 131 -61.67 -16.79 20.36
N LYS A 132 -62.08 -15.65 19.77
CA LYS A 132 -62.01 -14.25 20.26
C LYS A 132 -63.32 -13.94 21.05
N PRO A 133 -63.62 -12.74 21.62
CA PRO A 133 -62.99 -11.40 21.44
C PRO A 133 -62.81 -10.58 22.76
N GLN A 134 -62.40 -9.29 22.63
CA GLN A 134 -62.88 -8.09 23.39
C GLN A 134 -62.76 -8.00 24.94
N ASP A 135 -62.76 -6.82 25.59
CA ASP A 135 -62.36 -5.43 25.22
C ASP A 135 -62.11 -4.58 26.50
N GLU A 136 -61.85 -3.28 26.34
CA GLU A 136 -62.10 -2.19 27.30
C GLU A 136 -61.15 -1.85 28.48
N ASN A 137 -61.34 -0.63 28.97
CA ASN A 137 -60.61 0.19 29.96
C ASN A 137 -61.28 0.09 31.37
N PRO A 138 -60.92 0.80 32.47
CA PRO A 138 -60.30 2.15 32.53
C PRO A 138 -59.38 2.48 33.75
N LYS A 139 -59.02 3.77 33.85
CA LYS A 139 -58.60 4.54 35.06
C LYS A 139 -59.88 4.93 35.90
N PRO A 140 -59.87 5.60 37.10
CA PRO A 140 -58.91 6.64 37.56
C PRO A 140 -58.79 6.86 39.10
N THR A 141 -58.47 8.12 39.48
CA THR A 141 -58.72 8.83 40.77
C THR A 141 -57.75 8.69 41.96
N SER A 142 -57.85 9.67 42.85
CA SER A 142 -56.92 10.06 43.93
C SER A 142 -57.70 10.77 45.05
N VAL A 143 -57.13 10.94 46.27
CA VAL A 143 -57.32 12.09 47.22
C VAL A 143 -56.73 11.79 48.64
N TRP A 144 -55.85 12.70 49.13
CA TRP A 144 -55.56 13.12 50.55
C TRP A 144 -55.22 12.05 51.63
N GLY A 145 -54.59 12.36 52.79
CA GLY A 145 -53.91 13.58 53.27
C GLY A 145 -53.68 13.61 54.82
N THR A 146 -52.68 14.36 55.32
CA THR A 146 -52.31 14.59 56.77
C THR A 146 -51.80 13.35 57.55
N GLN A 147 -50.98 13.38 58.64
CA GLN A 147 -50.13 14.34 59.41
C GLN A 147 -49.06 13.49 60.21
N ARG A 148 -48.16 13.88 61.15
CA ARG A 148 -47.83 15.11 61.94
C ARG A 148 -46.36 15.10 62.52
N GLU A 149 -46.02 16.19 63.24
CA GLU A 149 -45.06 16.50 64.34
C GLU A 149 -44.27 15.39 65.14
N ASN A 150 -43.17 15.65 65.91
CA ASN A 150 -42.59 16.90 66.47
C ASN A 150 -41.05 16.84 66.83
N ARG A 151 -40.38 18.03 66.80
CA ARG A 151 -39.24 18.61 67.58
C ARG A 151 -38.09 17.77 68.23
N PHE A 152 -36.85 18.29 68.15
CA PHE A 152 -36.11 18.95 69.28
C PHE A 152 -34.87 19.77 68.81
N THR A 153 -34.38 20.69 69.66
CA THR A 153 -33.25 21.68 69.53
C THR A 153 -32.68 21.96 70.97
N PRO A 154 -31.65 22.81 71.29
CA PRO A 154 -31.04 23.95 70.56
C PRO A 154 -29.51 24.30 70.77
N ASN A 155 -29.05 25.41 70.14
CA ASN A 155 -27.92 26.34 70.50
C ASN A 155 -26.46 25.78 70.55
N ASN A 156 -25.37 26.52 70.26
CA ASN A 156 -25.06 27.92 69.83
C ASN A 156 -23.70 27.90 69.02
N SER A 157 -22.85 28.92 68.73
CA SER A 157 -22.68 30.35 69.13
C SER A 157 -21.91 31.21 68.06
N THR A 158 -21.88 32.55 68.27
CA THR A 158 -20.81 33.58 68.00
C THR A 158 -19.85 33.48 66.79
N THR A 159 -19.94 34.35 65.76
CA THR A 159 -19.37 35.73 65.57
C THR A 159 -17.85 35.82 65.34
N ASN A 160 -17.34 36.46 64.26
CA ASN A 160 -17.03 37.91 64.07
C ASN A 160 -16.60 38.16 62.59
N SER A 161 -16.51 39.36 61.99
CA SER A 161 -17.03 40.74 62.23
C SER A 161 -16.71 41.65 61.01
N THR A 162 -17.56 42.62 60.67
CA THR A 162 -17.29 43.69 59.64
C THR A 162 -16.59 44.93 60.24
N PRO A 163 -15.96 45.79 59.41
CA PRO A 163 -16.53 47.12 59.02
C PRO A 163 -16.57 47.32 57.48
N THR A 164 -17.52 48.01 56.81
CA THR A 164 -17.97 49.45 56.79
C THR A 164 -16.87 50.43 56.33
N LEU A 165 -17.07 51.49 55.52
CA LEU A 165 -18.24 52.37 55.18
C LEU A 165 -18.33 52.57 53.63
N ASP A 166 -19.42 52.99 52.96
CA ASP A 166 -20.25 54.24 53.02
C ASP A 166 -19.47 55.54 52.64
N ALA A 167 -19.97 56.52 51.84
CA ALA A 167 -21.30 56.71 51.25
C ALA A 167 -21.38 57.77 50.10
N ARG A 168 -22.30 57.58 49.12
CA ARG A 168 -23.25 58.62 48.57
C ARG A 168 -22.69 59.83 47.73
N PRO A 169 -23.53 60.78 47.20
CA PRO A 169 -24.76 60.58 46.39
C PRO A 169 -25.09 61.62 45.24
N ARG A 170 -26.05 61.28 44.36
CA ARG A 170 -27.00 62.18 43.60
C ARG A 170 -26.35 63.14 42.56
N SER A 171 -27.05 63.84 41.64
CA SER A 171 -28.49 64.21 41.44
C SER A 171 -28.77 64.49 39.91
N ARG A 172 -29.97 64.72 39.32
CA ARG A 172 -31.40 64.75 39.75
C ARG A 172 -32.37 64.86 38.52
N SER A 173 -33.65 64.47 38.69
CA SER A 173 -34.89 64.91 37.94
C SER A 173 -34.96 64.71 36.40
N ARG A 174 -36.11 64.63 35.69
CA ARG A 174 -37.60 64.49 35.88
C ARG A 174 -38.13 63.97 34.49
N SER A 175 -39.36 63.52 34.21
CA SER A 175 -40.67 63.30 34.87
C SER A 175 -41.40 62.15 34.09
N TRP A 176 -42.22 61.28 34.71
CA TRP A 176 -43.71 61.33 34.78
C TRP A 176 -44.44 61.75 33.49
N SER A 177 -45.43 61.00 32.96
CA SER A 177 -46.15 59.78 33.44
C SER A 177 -46.58 58.89 32.22
N ARG A 178 -47.55 57.94 32.16
CA ARG A 178 -48.74 57.57 32.97
C ARG A 178 -49.28 56.17 32.55
N THR A 179 -49.74 55.33 33.51
CA THR A 179 -50.68 54.16 33.33
C THR A 179 -50.29 52.96 32.42
N ARG A 180 -50.70 51.69 32.66
CA ARG A 180 -51.39 51.01 33.80
C ARG A 180 -50.92 49.53 33.88
N SER A 181 -51.42 48.75 34.85
CA SER A 181 -50.80 47.49 35.33
C SER A 181 -51.72 46.24 35.32
N ARG A 182 -51.12 45.04 35.20
CA ARG A 182 -51.20 43.93 36.18
C ARG A 182 -50.28 42.75 35.80
N SER A 183 -50.09 41.81 36.72
CA SER A 183 -49.03 40.78 36.66
C SER A 183 -49.54 39.34 36.67
N ARG A 184 -48.79 38.44 36.04
CA ARG A 184 -48.75 37.00 36.35
C ARG A 184 -47.40 36.40 35.95
N SER A 185 -46.97 35.36 36.65
CA SER A 185 -45.65 34.75 36.49
C SER A 185 -45.70 33.44 35.70
N GLN A 186 -44.67 33.18 34.88
CA GLN A 186 -44.30 31.85 34.40
C GLN A 186 -42.80 31.78 34.04
N SER A 187 -42.29 30.55 33.89
CA SER A 187 -40.86 30.20 33.95
C SER A 187 -39.99 30.69 32.77
N ARG A 188 -38.75 31.12 33.06
CA ARG A 188 -37.69 31.35 32.07
C ARG A 188 -36.40 30.60 32.42
N SER A 189 -36.03 29.58 31.64
CA SER A 189 -34.66 29.04 31.59
C SER A 189 -34.41 28.11 30.38
N ARG A 190 -33.99 28.66 29.23
CA ARG A 190 -33.20 27.98 28.15
C ARG A 190 -33.03 28.86 26.89
N SER A 191 -32.01 29.74 26.85
CA SER A 191 -31.60 30.42 25.59
C SER A 191 -30.23 31.13 25.68
N GLN A 192 -29.12 30.40 25.78
CA GLN A 192 -27.76 30.99 25.69
C GLN A 192 -26.76 30.23 24.80
N THR A 193 -27.10 29.05 24.28
CA THR A 193 -26.19 28.20 23.48
C THR A 193 -26.39 28.27 21.95
N ARG A 194 -27.21 29.21 21.44
CA ARG A 194 -27.42 29.39 19.98
C ARG A 194 -26.68 30.57 19.35
N ASN A 195 -26.26 31.59 20.12
CA ASN A 195 -25.77 32.85 19.54
C ASN A 195 -24.30 32.79 19.07
N THR A 196 -23.49 31.87 19.60
CA THR A 196 -22.06 31.75 19.24
C THR A 196 -21.82 31.21 17.83
N ILE A 197 -22.66 30.29 17.35
CA ILE A 197 -22.54 29.71 16.00
C ILE A 197 -22.85 30.76 14.93
N GLY A 198 -23.88 31.59 15.15
CA GLY A 198 -24.21 32.69 14.22
C GLY A 198 -23.07 33.72 14.12
N SER A 199 -22.46 34.09 15.25
CA SER A 199 -21.30 35.00 15.27
C SER A 199 -20.12 34.45 14.45
N LEU A 200 -19.77 33.17 14.63
CA LEU A 200 -18.70 32.51 13.88
C LEU A 200 -18.99 32.46 12.38
N ILE A 201 -20.23 32.15 11.98
CA ILE A 201 -20.62 32.12 10.57
C ILE A 201 -20.51 33.52 9.94
N SER A 202 -20.97 34.59 10.62
CA SER A 202 -20.84 35.97 10.14
C SER A 202 -19.42 36.56 10.24
N GLU A 203 -18.49 35.85 10.85
CA GLU A 203 -17.05 36.15 10.83
C GLU A 203 -16.39 35.45 9.65
N MET A 204 -16.57 34.14 9.53
CA MET A 204 -16.10 33.34 8.40
C MET A 204 -16.65 33.82 7.05
N GLN A 205 -17.87 34.36 7.00
CA GLN A 205 -18.45 34.97 5.79
C GLN A 205 -17.70 36.24 5.35
N ARG A 206 -17.06 36.99 6.27
CA ARG A 206 -16.19 38.12 5.94
C ARG A 206 -14.83 37.65 5.43
N ASP A 207 -14.26 36.61 6.03
CA ASP A 207 -13.01 36.00 5.54
C ASP A 207 -13.19 35.38 4.15
N VAL A 208 -14.29 34.66 3.92
CA VAL A 208 -14.66 34.10 2.61
C VAL A 208 -14.84 35.18 1.54
N ALA A 209 -15.42 36.33 1.89
CA ALA A 209 -15.56 37.46 0.95
C ALA A 209 -14.20 38.07 0.52
N ASN A 210 -13.15 37.86 1.33
CA ASN A 210 -11.79 38.34 1.04
C ASN A 210 -10.89 37.30 0.34
N LEU A 211 -11.40 36.10 -0.01
CA LEU A 211 -10.67 35.08 -0.76
C LEU A 211 -10.54 35.42 -2.27
N ASN A 212 -9.91 36.56 -2.56
CA ASN A 212 -9.40 36.88 -3.89
C ASN A 212 -8.20 35.98 -4.20
N ILE A 213 -8.47 34.78 -4.74
CA ILE A 213 -7.45 33.85 -5.27
C ILE A 213 -6.94 34.39 -6.62
N THR A 214 -6.25 35.53 -6.58
CA THR A 214 -5.55 36.10 -7.73
C THR A 214 -4.22 35.39 -7.96
N PRO A 215 -3.90 34.95 -9.19
CA PRO A 215 -2.58 34.41 -9.53
C PRO A 215 -1.50 35.47 -9.47
N SER A 216 -0.35 35.10 -8.92
CA SER A 216 0.68 36.06 -8.52
C SER A 216 1.97 35.33 -8.12
N GLU A 217 3.11 35.69 -8.72
CA GLU A 217 4.34 34.88 -8.71
C GLU A 217 4.17 33.56 -9.49
N ASP A 218 5.03 33.39 -10.49
CA ASP A 218 5.27 32.10 -11.15
C ASP A 218 6.59 31.56 -10.59
N ILE A 219 6.54 30.39 -9.94
CA ILE A 219 7.72 29.66 -9.54
C ILE A 219 7.79 28.39 -10.38
N ASP A 220 8.80 28.34 -11.26
CA ASP A 220 9.11 27.14 -12.04
C ASP A 220 7.94 26.73 -12.97
N GLY A 221 7.29 27.68 -13.66
CA GLY A 221 6.17 27.42 -14.57
C GLY A 221 4.89 26.97 -13.85
N ILE A 222 4.70 27.41 -12.60
CA ILE A 222 3.58 27.07 -11.73
C ILE A 222 3.12 28.36 -11.04
N SER A 223 1.90 28.80 -11.39
CA SER A 223 1.29 29.97 -10.74
C SER A 223 0.92 29.64 -9.29
N ILE A 224 1.26 30.56 -8.37
CA ILE A 224 1.00 30.43 -6.94
C ILE A 224 -0.06 31.46 -6.50
N PRO A 225 -0.96 31.14 -5.57
CA PRO A 225 -1.82 32.14 -4.94
C PRO A 225 -1.06 33.03 -3.94
N HIS A 226 -1.31 34.35 -3.93
CA HIS A 226 -0.81 35.25 -2.87
C HIS A 226 -1.31 34.86 -1.47
N THR A 227 -2.58 34.49 -1.34
CA THR A 227 -3.21 34.15 -0.05
C THR A 227 -3.07 32.67 0.31
N ASN A 228 -3.09 32.34 1.60
CA ASN A 228 -3.31 30.97 2.07
C ASN A 228 -4.81 30.63 1.96
N PHE A 229 -5.13 29.42 1.50
CA PHE A 229 -6.47 28.87 1.64
C PHE A 229 -6.55 28.12 2.96
N ASP A 230 -7.15 28.72 3.99
CA ASP A 230 -7.58 28.02 5.19
C ASP A 230 -8.97 28.52 5.63
N LEU A 231 -9.92 27.58 5.73
CA LEU A 231 -11.26 27.81 6.26
C LEU A 231 -11.43 27.22 7.67
N THR A 232 -10.38 26.63 8.25
CA THR A 232 -10.49 25.90 9.52
C THR A 232 -10.54 26.85 10.73
N PRO A 233 -11.58 26.75 11.58
CA PRO A 233 -11.76 27.66 12.70
C PRO A 233 -10.66 27.47 13.75
N ASN A 234 -10.29 28.58 14.39
CA ASN A 234 -9.42 28.55 15.57
C ASN A 234 -10.20 28.04 16.79
N ILE A 235 -10.41 26.73 16.84
CA ILE A 235 -11.05 26.03 17.96
C ILE A 235 -10.10 26.07 19.16
N TYR A 236 -10.35 27.00 20.07
CA TYR A 236 -9.80 26.92 21.42
C TYR A 236 -10.43 25.73 22.16
N SER A 237 -9.61 25.01 22.92
CA SER A 237 -9.90 23.65 23.39
C SER A 237 -11.17 23.55 24.25
N GLN A 238 -12.19 22.86 23.72
CA GLN A 238 -13.33 22.43 24.53
C GLN A 238 -12.98 21.15 25.28
N LEU A 239 -13.32 21.09 26.58
CA LEU A 239 -13.17 19.89 27.39
C LEU A 239 -13.89 18.69 26.74
N PRO A 240 -13.22 17.55 26.54
CA PRO A 240 -13.81 16.40 25.89
C PRO A 240 -14.90 15.78 26.78
N LYS A 241 -16.07 15.53 26.18
CA LYS A 241 -17.04 14.57 26.75
C LYS A 241 -16.49 13.15 26.55
N PRO A 242 -16.72 12.22 27.49
CA PRO A 242 -16.30 10.83 27.32
C PRO A 242 -16.96 10.23 26.06
N LEU A 243 -16.14 9.59 25.22
CA LEU A 243 -16.61 8.90 24.03
C LEU A 243 -17.42 7.66 24.42
N THR A 244 -18.58 7.48 23.79
CA THR A 244 -19.27 6.19 23.79
C THR A 244 -18.53 5.26 22.82
N ILE A 245 -18.39 3.98 23.16
CA ILE A 245 -17.61 2.98 22.38
C ILE A 245 -18.10 2.85 20.92
N SER A 246 -19.31 3.31 20.59
CA SER A 246 -19.98 3.15 19.31
C SER A 246 -19.91 4.36 18.35
N LYS A 247 -18.96 5.30 18.51
CA LYS A 247 -18.83 6.48 17.65
C LYS A 247 -17.37 6.81 17.31
N VAL A 248 -17.15 7.31 16.09
CA VAL A 248 -15.83 7.75 15.61
C VAL A 248 -15.40 9.01 16.36
N ALA A 249 -14.10 9.12 16.68
CA ALA A 249 -13.53 10.25 17.38
C ALA A 249 -13.52 11.51 16.49
N ARG A 250 -14.33 12.50 16.89
CA ARG A 250 -14.30 13.86 16.32
C ARG A 250 -12.98 14.56 16.63
N ARG A 251 -12.61 15.52 15.78
CA ARG A 251 -11.55 16.50 16.06
C ARG A 251 -11.84 17.30 17.33
N LEU A 252 -10.81 17.58 18.11
CA LEU A 252 -10.88 18.36 19.36
C LEU A 252 -10.02 19.63 19.30
N ASP A 253 -8.93 19.58 18.54
CA ASP A 253 -7.92 20.63 18.43
C ASP A 253 -7.24 20.61 17.03
N TYR A 254 -6.27 21.52 16.85
CA TYR A 254 -5.28 21.51 15.79
C TYR A 254 -3.89 21.68 16.43
N GLY A 255 -2.85 21.11 15.82
CA GLY A 255 -1.49 21.20 16.35
C GLY A 255 -0.88 22.58 16.19
N THR A 256 0.02 22.93 17.11
CA THR A 256 0.67 24.23 17.22
C THR A 256 2.19 24.17 17.00
N LYS A 257 2.81 23.00 17.18
CA LYS A 257 4.27 22.85 17.19
C LYS A 257 4.88 22.75 15.79
N GLY A 258 6.14 23.17 15.70
CA GLY A 258 6.97 23.10 14.49
C GLY A 258 7.15 24.44 13.80
N THR A 259 8.09 24.51 12.86
CA THR A 259 8.33 25.70 12.03
C THR A 259 7.22 25.85 11.00
N GLN A 260 6.53 26.99 11.00
CA GLN A 260 5.45 27.27 10.05
C GLN A 260 6.01 27.55 8.65
N VAL A 261 5.41 26.94 7.63
CA VAL A 261 5.72 27.20 6.21
C VAL A 261 4.52 26.86 5.32
N ASP A 262 4.24 27.71 4.34
CA ASP A 262 3.20 27.48 3.34
C ASP A 262 3.69 26.54 2.24
N ILE A 263 2.84 25.62 1.79
CA ILE A 263 3.15 24.64 0.74
C ILE A 263 2.01 24.55 -0.27
N LEU A 264 2.29 24.18 -1.52
CA LEU A 264 1.23 23.83 -2.47
C LEU A 264 0.83 22.36 -2.30
N THR A 265 -0.46 22.09 -2.49
CA THR A 265 -1.02 20.74 -2.63
C THR A 265 -1.62 20.54 -4.03
N ASN A 266 -1.66 19.31 -4.53
CA ASN A 266 -2.20 18.94 -5.84
C ASN A 266 -3.75 18.93 -5.90
N GLN A 267 -4.38 19.82 -5.15
CA GLN A 267 -5.82 20.01 -5.02
C GLN A 267 -6.22 21.40 -5.49
N ILE A 268 -7.45 21.49 -6.00
CA ILE A 268 -8.07 22.68 -6.55
C ILE A 268 -9.40 22.89 -5.81
N LEU A 269 -9.75 24.14 -5.49
CA LEU A 269 -11.09 24.45 -4.97
C LEU A 269 -12.13 24.25 -6.09
N LEU A 270 -13.10 23.37 -5.87
CA LEU A 270 -14.21 23.16 -6.82
C LEU A 270 -15.42 24.03 -6.46
N SER A 271 -15.76 24.12 -5.17
CA SER A 271 -16.67 25.13 -4.65
C SER A 271 -16.56 25.23 -3.12
N LEU A 272 -17.03 26.35 -2.59
CA LEU A 272 -17.38 26.48 -1.18
C LEU A 272 -18.73 25.76 -0.91
N GLY A 273 -18.97 25.37 0.32
CA GLY A 273 -20.27 24.79 0.71
C GLY A 273 -21.42 25.81 0.70
N GLU A 274 -22.66 25.32 0.60
CA GLU A 274 -23.86 26.17 0.60
C GLU A 274 -24.04 26.98 1.90
N GLU A 275 -23.45 26.51 3.00
CA GLU A 275 -23.38 27.21 4.29
C GLU A 275 -22.36 28.35 4.32
N ALA A 276 -21.30 28.25 3.51
CA ALA A 276 -20.15 29.17 3.53
C ALA A 276 -20.36 30.39 2.63
N ILE A 277 -21.26 30.30 1.64
CA ILE A 277 -21.50 31.35 0.64
C ILE A 277 -22.55 32.35 1.15
N PRO A 278 -22.22 33.65 1.31
CA PRO A 278 -23.19 34.70 1.61
C PRO A 278 -24.38 34.74 0.64
N SER A 279 -25.54 35.19 1.12
CA SER A 279 -26.80 35.22 0.37
C SER A 279 -26.67 35.82 -1.04
N ASP A 280 -25.94 36.94 -1.15
CA ASP A 280 -25.86 37.73 -2.38
C ASP A 280 -24.83 37.19 -3.39
N THR A 281 -23.81 36.44 -2.92
CA THR A 281 -22.81 35.83 -3.80
C THR A 281 -23.22 34.46 -4.33
N LYS A 282 -24.30 33.84 -3.84
CA LYS A 282 -24.84 32.57 -4.37
C LYS A 282 -25.08 32.59 -5.88
N LYS A 283 -25.42 33.75 -6.47
CA LYS A 283 -25.66 33.93 -7.91
C LYS A 283 -24.40 33.93 -8.80
N ASN A 284 -23.19 34.02 -8.22
CA ASN A 284 -21.94 34.18 -8.98
C ASN A 284 -21.04 32.94 -8.99
N ILE A 285 -21.34 31.91 -8.18
CA ILE A 285 -20.63 30.62 -8.15
C ILE A 285 -21.60 29.53 -8.61
N ASP A 286 -22.08 29.71 -9.85
CA ASP A 286 -22.95 28.78 -10.54
C ASP A 286 -22.11 27.83 -11.40
N ILE A 287 -22.36 26.54 -11.25
CA ILE A 287 -21.59 25.44 -11.83
C ILE A 287 -22.60 24.52 -12.48
N TRP A 288 -22.40 24.10 -13.75
CA TRP A 288 -23.47 23.52 -14.59
C TRP A 288 -24.22 22.32 -13.98
N TRP A 289 -23.64 21.63 -12.99
CA TRP A 289 -24.29 20.52 -12.29
C TRP A 289 -24.87 20.86 -10.91
N LYS A 290 -24.61 22.04 -10.33
CA LYS A 290 -24.89 22.37 -8.93
C LYS A 290 -26.36 22.15 -8.56
N ASP A 291 -27.27 22.70 -9.36
CA ASP A 291 -28.72 22.52 -9.18
C ASP A 291 -29.29 21.41 -10.10
N SER A 292 -28.43 20.59 -10.72
CA SER A 292 -28.86 19.52 -11.62
C SER A 292 -29.33 18.27 -10.88
N SER A 293 -30.32 17.59 -11.45
CA SER A 293 -30.79 16.27 -11.05
C SER A 293 -30.44 15.25 -12.12
N ILE A 294 -29.56 14.31 -11.80
CA ILE A 294 -29.06 13.29 -12.72
C ILE A 294 -29.92 12.04 -12.62
N TYR A 295 -30.32 11.49 -13.78
CA TYR A 295 -31.05 10.25 -13.91
C TYR A 295 -30.09 9.06 -13.77
N ILE A 296 -30.50 8.04 -13.00
CA ILE A 296 -29.71 6.81 -12.81
C ILE A 296 -30.49 5.61 -13.37
N TYR A 297 -29.78 4.79 -14.13
CA TYR A 297 -30.30 3.58 -14.76
C TYR A 297 -29.43 2.38 -14.37
N HIS A 298 -30.03 1.35 -13.80
CA HIS A 298 -29.39 0.05 -13.63
C HIS A 298 -29.40 -0.71 -14.97
N VAL A 299 -28.29 -1.39 -15.26
CA VAL A 299 -27.95 -1.97 -16.56
C VAL A 299 -27.61 -3.45 -16.37
N SER A 300 -28.48 -4.32 -16.85
CA SER A 300 -28.26 -5.77 -16.87
C SER A 300 -27.77 -6.21 -18.25
N PHE A 301 -26.77 -7.08 -18.29
CA PHE A 301 -26.18 -7.57 -19.53
C PHE A 301 -26.60 -9.02 -19.80
N ILE A 302 -27.23 -9.27 -20.94
CA ILE A 302 -27.80 -10.58 -21.31
C ILE A 302 -26.73 -11.38 -22.08
N SER A 303 -26.23 -12.46 -21.47
CA SER A 303 -25.29 -13.37 -22.13
C SER A 303 -26.01 -14.23 -23.18
N SER A 304 -25.67 -14.06 -24.46
CA SER A 304 -26.23 -14.88 -25.55
C SER A 304 -25.87 -16.37 -25.40
N GLN A 305 -26.89 -17.22 -25.30
CA GLN A 305 -26.71 -18.66 -25.14
C GLN A 305 -26.25 -19.29 -26.46
N LYS A 306 -24.98 -19.72 -26.53
CA LYS A 306 -24.53 -20.62 -27.59
C LYS A 306 -25.01 -22.04 -27.28
N ASN A 307 -26.16 -22.40 -27.84
CA ASN A 307 -26.69 -23.77 -27.83
C ASN A 307 -25.82 -24.70 -28.69
N THR A 308 -24.69 -25.16 -28.13
CA THR A 308 -23.99 -26.32 -28.65
C THR A 308 -24.74 -27.58 -28.25
N THR A 309 -25.37 -28.22 -29.24
CA THR A 309 -26.05 -29.50 -29.06
C THR A 309 -25.05 -30.58 -28.59
N PHE A 310 -25.55 -31.55 -27.82
CA PHE A 310 -24.81 -32.68 -27.22
C PHE A 310 -23.74 -32.33 -26.16
N SER A 311 -24.17 -32.22 -24.89
CA SER A 311 -23.48 -32.87 -23.75
C SER A 311 -24.36 -32.82 -22.48
N ARG A 312 -24.14 -33.76 -21.55
CA ARG A 312 -24.97 -33.96 -20.34
C ARG A 312 -25.10 -32.69 -19.46
N PRO A 313 -26.23 -32.53 -18.73
CA PRO A 313 -26.43 -31.42 -17.81
C PRO A 313 -25.56 -31.57 -16.55
N SER A 314 -24.42 -30.89 -16.54
CA SER A 314 -23.85 -30.34 -15.31
C SER A 314 -24.19 -28.85 -15.24
N ALA A 315 -24.27 -28.29 -14.03
CA ALA A 315 -24.65 -26.88 -13.84
C ALA A 315 -23.57 -25.93 -14.40
N ARG A 316 -23.72 -25.54 -15.67
CA ARG A 316 -22.89 -24.52 -16.32
C ARG A 316 -23.33 -23.15 -15.83
N VAL A 317 -22.54 -22.55 -14.94
CA VAL A 317 -22.68 -21.14 -14.56
C VAL A 317 -22.58 -20.28 -15.83
N ASN A 318 -23.54 -19.36 -16.04
CA ASN A 318 -23.49 -18.42 -17.16
C ASN A 318 -22.22 -17.57 -17.05
N ALA A 319 -21.40 -17.56 -18.09
CA ALA A 319 -20.16 -16.79 -18.09
C ALA A 319 -20.49 -15.30 -18.27
N GLU A 320 -20.48 -14.55 -17.17
CA GLU A 320 -20.75 -13.11 -17.18
C GLU A 320 -19.85 -12.34 -18.16
N LEU A 321 -20.41 -11.30 -18.77
CA LEU A 321 -19.66 -10.35 -19.57
C LEU A 321 -18.68 -9.60 -18.67
N SER A 322 -17.39 -9.68 -18.99
CA SER A 322 -16.33 -8.96 -18.27
C SER A 322 -16.52 -7.45 -18.34
N THR A 323 -16.12 -6.73 -17.30
CA THR A 323 -16.21 -5.25 -17.15
C THR A 323 -15.83 -4.49 -18.42
N ALA A 324 -14.71 -4.87 -19.06
CA ALA A 324 -14.25 -4.24 -20.30
C ALA A 324 -15.18 -4.46 -21.50
N LYS A 325 -15.89 -5.60 -21.58
CA LYS A 325 -16.94 -5.83 -22.60
C LYS A 325 -18.23 -5.07 -22.31
N ARG A 326 -18.57 -4.87 -21.03
CA ARG A 326 -19.70 -4.01 -20.62
C ARG A 326 -19.45 -2.58 -21.10
N GLY A 327 -18.25 -2.05 -20.83
CA GLY A 327 -17.78 -0.76 -21.36
C GLY A 327 -17.83 -0.71 -22.89
N GLU A 328 -17.15 -1.64 -23.58
CA GLU A 328 -17.15 -1.70 -25.07
C GLU A 328 -18.56 -1.72 -25.69
N LEU A 329 -19.55 -2.34 -25.03
CA LEU A 329 -20.93 -2.40 -25.52
C LEU A 329 -21.69 -1.09 -25.32
N ILE A 330 -21.58 -0.46 -24.14
CA ILE A 330 -22.23 0.83 -23.88
C ILE A 330 -21.57 1.96 -24.70
N GLU A 331 -20.26 1.92 -24.87
CA GLU A 331 -19.53 2.83 -25.79
C GLU A 331 -20.04 2.68 -27.24
N ALA A 332 -20.18 1.45 -27.74
CA ALA A 332 -20.69 1.21 -29.10
C ALA A 332 -22.11 1.76 -29.30
N LEU A 333 -23.02 1.51 -28.36
CA LEU A 333 -24.40 2.03 -28.42
C LEU A 333 -24.45 3.57 -28.45
N ILE A 334 -23.55 4.25 -27.75
CA ILE A 334 -23.46 5.72 -27.74
C ILE A 334 -22.72 6.27 -28.98
N GLU A 335 -21.81 5.52 -29.59
CA GLU A 335 -21.05 5.98 -30.77
C GLU A 335 -21.71 5.68 -32.13
N GLU A 336 -22.49 4.62 -32.24
CA GLU A 336 -23.15 4.19 -33.49
C GLU A 336 -24.49 4.92 -33.71
N ASP A 337 -25.22 5.25 -32.65
CA ASP A 337 -26.46 6.03 -32.72
C ASP A 337 -26.19 7.54 -32.89
N LYS A 338 -26.75 8.16 -33.95
CA LYS A 338 -26.54 9.58 -34.29
C LYS A 338 -27.16 10.58 -33.32
N THR A 339 -28.12 10.16 -32.49
CA THR A 339 -28.82 11.00 -31.51
C THR A 339 -28.11 10.96 -30.16
N LEU A 340 -27.83 9.75 -29.62
CA LEU A 340 -27.10 9.56 -28.36
C LEU A 340 -25.67 10.08 -28.43
N LYS A 341 -25.02 10.00 -29.60
CA LYS A 341 -23.67 10.53 -29.81
C LYS A 341 -23.54 12.02 -29.52
N LYS A 342 -24.60 12.82 -29.71
CA LYS A 342 -24.63 14.25 -29.34
C LYS A 342 -24.50 14.46 -27.83
N TYR A 343 -24.92 13.46 -27.04
CA TYR A 343 -24.96 13.49 -25.59
C TYR A 343 -23.89 12.60 -24.94
N LYS A 344 -22.86 12.18 -25.70
CA LYS A 344 -21.74 11.37 -25.19
C LYS A 344 -20.97 12.02 -24.03
N GLY A 345 -20.96 13.37 -23.94
CA GLY A 345 -20.43 14.12 -22.79
C GLY A 345 -21.40 14.31 -21.61
N SER A 346 -22.64 13.83 -21.74
CA SER A 346 -23.72 13.97 -20.75
C SER A 346 -24.22 12.63 -20.19
N ILE A 347 -23.70 11.52 -20.71
CA ILE A 347 -23.98 10.14 -20.31
C ILE A 347 -22.67 9.50 -19.85
N ALA A 348 -22.68 8.82 -18.70
CA ALA A 348 -21.53 8.12 -18.14
C ALA A 348 -21.91 6.71 -17.67
N PHE A 349 -21.01 5.74 -17.81
CA PHE A 349 -21.17 4.38 -17.31
C PHE A 349 -20.16 4.09 -16.20
N ASN A 350 -20.60 3.50 -15.08
CA ASN A 350 -19.72 3.19 -13.95
C ASN A 350 -18.78 1.99 -14.19
N GLY A 351 -18.96 1.27 -15.30
CA GLY A 351 -18.18 0.09 -15.69
C GLY A 351 -18.80 -1.25 -15.31
N THR A 352 -19.71 -1.29 -14.34
CA THR A 352 -20.31 -2.52 -13.79
C THR A 352 -21.76 -2.74 -14.24
N ASP A 353 -22.62 -1.77 -13.96
CA ASP A 353 -24.07 -1.99 -13.80
C ASP A 353 -24.92 -0.70 -13.77
N SER A 354 -24.34 0.51 -13.82
CA SER A 354 -25.10 1.76 -13.70
C SER A 354 -24.69 2.80 -14.74
N ILE A 355 -25.67 3.36 -15.44
CA ILE A 355 -25.53 4.56 -16.29
C ILE A 355 -26.08 5.77 -15.55
N TYR A 356 -25.37 6.89 -15.66
CA TYR A 356 -25.76 8.21 -15.19
C TYR A 356 -25.99 9.12 -16.39
N SER A 357 -27.13 9.81 -16.47
CA SER A 357 -27.47 10.70 -17.59
C SER A 357 -28.08 12.02 -17.10
N GLN A 358 -27.72 13.13 -17.75
CA GLN A 358 -28.37 14.43 -17.54
C GLN A 358 -29.79 14.50 -18.13
N ILE A 359 -30.10 13.60 -19.06
CA ILE A 359 -31.32 13.58 -19.90
C ILE A 359 -32.01 12.21 -19.69
N PRO A 360 -33.36 12.12 -19.70
CA PRO A 360 -34.04 10.82 -19.66
C PRO A 360 -33.56 9.90 -20.79
N LEU A 361 -33.19 8.66 -20.47
CA LEU A 361 -32.92 7.67 -21.53
C LEU A 361 -34.21 7.18 -22.20
N GLU A 362 -35.36 7.45 -21.59
CA GLU A 362 -36.71 7.30 -22.12
C GLU A 362 -36.99 8.17 -23.37
N GLU A 363 -36.20 9.22 -23.62
CA GLU A 363 -36.34 10.07 -24.82
C GLU A 363 -35.68 9.47 -26.08
N PHE A 364 -34.94 8.36 -25.96
CA PHE A 364 -34.20 7.75 -27.07
C PHE A 364 -34.82 6.42 -27.49
N THR A 365 -35.36 6.38 -28.72
CA THR A 365 -36.06 5.22 -29.28
C THR A 365 -35.20 3.96 -29.36
N LEU A 366 -33.86 4.08 -29.39
CA LEU A 366 -32.93 2.94 -29.29
C LEU A 366 -33.20 2.05 -28.06
N PHE A 367 -33.68 2.63 -26.96
CA PHE A 367 -33.92 1.91 -25.71
C PHE A 367 -35.35 1.41 -25.54
N ASP A 368 -36.26 1.67 -26.49
CA ASP A 368 -37.69 1.35 -26.37
C ASP A 368 -37.98 -0.12 -26.06
N GLU A 369 -37.12 -1.04 -26.45
CA GLU A 369 -37.25 -2.48 -26.18
C GLU A 369 -36.36 -2.99 -25.03
N CYS A 370 -35.42 -2.17 -24.55
CA CYS A 370 -34.42 -2.54 -23.54
C CYS A 370 -34.97 -2.51 -22.11
N TRP A 371 -36.06 -1.78 -21.87
CA TRP A 371 -36.69 -1.65 -20.54
C TRP A 371 -37.05 -3.00 -19.93
N GLU A 372 -36.68 -3.23 -18.66
CA GLU A 372 -36.73 -4.55 -18.00
C GLU A 372 -38.08 -5.29 -18.17
N ILE A 373 -39.19 -4.55 -18.17
CA ILE A 373 -40.55 -5.09 -18.35
C ILE A 373 -40.73 -5.74 -19.74
N LYS A 374 -40.32 -5.04 -20.81
CA LYS A 374 -40.38 -5.57 -22.19
C LYS A 374 -39.31 -6.64 -22.42
N ALA A 375 -38.10 -6.43 -21.91
CA ALA A 375 -36.98 -7.35 -22.04
C ALA A 375 -37.20 -8.72 -21.33
N ARG A 376 -38.08 -8.79 -20.32
CA ARG A 376 -38.51 -10.07 -19.71
C ARG A 376 -39.42 -10.86 -20.65
N ASN A 377 -40.34 -10.21 -21.38
CA ASN A 377 -41.25 -10.88 -22.32
C ASN A 377 -40.51 -11.50 -23.50
N ARG A 378 -39.48 -10.81 -24.04
CA ARG A 378 -38.60 -11.35 -25.09
C ARG A 378 -37.98 -12.71 -24.74
N ARG A 379 -37.64 -12.97 -23.46
CA ARG A 379 -37.07 -14.26 -23.02
C ARG A 379 -38.03 -15.45 -23.14
N TYR A 380 -39.32 -15.20 -23.37
CA TYR A 380 -40.37 -16.22 -23.46
C TYR A 380 -40.90 -16.47 -24.88
N GLN A 381 -40.56 -15.62 -25.87
CA GLN A 381 -41.24 -15.67 -27.19
C GLN A 381 -40.35 -15.88 -28.41
N ASP A 382 -39.02 -15.64 -28.36
CA ASP A 382 -38.17 -15.84 -29.54
C ASP A 382 -37.07 -16.91 -29.37
N THR A 383 -37.27 -18.02 -30.08
CA THR A 383 -36.26 -19.05 -30.38
C THR A 383 -35.99 -19.15 -31.89
N LYS A 384 -36.13 -18.04 -32.62
CA LYS A 384 -35.77 -17.96 -34.05
C LYS A 384 -34.26 -17.76 -34.23
N LYS A 385 -33.72 -18.39 -35.27
CA LYS A 385 -32.33 -18.17 -35.71
C LYS A 385 -32.20 -16.78 -36.35
N TYR A 386 -31.41 -15.92 -35.73
CA TYR A 386 -30.81 -14.76 -36.40
C TYR A 386 -29.33 -15.05 -36.64
N ASP A 387 -29.06 -15.82 -37.70
CA ASP A 387 -27.81 -15.69 -38.44
C ASP A 387 -27.96 -14.49 -39.39
N ASP A 388 -26.88 -13.72 -39.57
CA ASP A 388 -26.81 -12.43 -40.30
C ASP A 388 -27.75 -11.29 -39.86
N LEU A 389 -27.23 -10.39 -39.01
CA LEU A 389 -27.16 -8.93 -39.28
C LEU A 389 -26.38 -8.18 -38.18
N GLN A 390 -25.53 -7.23 -38.57
CA GLN A 390 -24.74 -6.36 -37.67
C GLN A 390 -25.47 -5.03 -37.39
N SER A 391 -26.75 -5.08 -37.00
CA SER A 391 -27.52 -3.88 -36.64
C SER A 391 -27.26 -3.43 -35.18
N ILE A 392 -27.45 -2.14 -34.91
CA ILE A 392 -27.33 -1.55 -33.57
C ILE A 392 -28.38 -2.16 -32.62
N GLU A 393 -29.56 -2.53 -33.14
CA GLU A 393 -30.62 -3.22 -32.41
C GLU A 393 -30.16 -4.57 -31.83
N ASN A 394 -29.30 -5.29 -32.54
CA ASN A 394 -28.67 -6.54 -32.07
C ASN A 394 -27.58 -6.31 -30.99
N LEU A 395 -27.11 -5.08 -30.80
CA LEU A 395 -26.30 -4.68 -29.63
C LEU A 395 -27.21 -4.24 -28.47
N ALA A 396 -28.27 -3.48 -28.77
CA ALA A 396 -29.23 -2.99 -27.79
C ALA A 396 -29.96 -4.15 -27.08
N SER A 397 -30.36 -5.20 -27.81
CA SER A 397 -31.02 -6.39 -27.27
C SER A 397 -30.17 -7.23 -26.30
N GLN A 398 -28.86 -6.99 -26.23
CA GLN A 398 -27.97 -7.60 -25.22
C GLN A 398 -27.95 -6.81 -23.90
N VAL A 399 -28.63 -5.67 -23.82
CA VAL A 399 -28.72 -4.79 -22.66
C VAL A 399 -30.16 -4.76 -22.17
N SER A 400 -30.35 -4.65 -20.85
CA SER A 400 -31.64 -4.30 -20.28
C SER A 400 -31.50 -3.18 -19.26
N LEU A 401 -32.33 -2.13 -19.43
CA LEU A 401 -32.31 -0.92 -18.64
C LEU A 401 -33.46 -0.89 -17.63
N LYS A 402 -33.19 -0.29 -16.48
CA LYS A 402 -34.17 -0.02 -15.43
C LYS A 402 -33.84 1.33 -14.79
N PHE A 403 -34.71 2.32 -14.95
CA PHE A 403 -34.61 3.56 -14.18
C PHE A 403 -34.68 3.25 -12.68
N THR A 404 -33.74 3.78 -11.90
CA THR A 404 -33.67 3.55 -10.44
C THR A 404 -33.94 4.81 -9.61
N GLY A 405 -33.79 6.00 -10.20
CA GLY A 405 -34.14 7.26 -9.54
C GLY A 405 -33.36 8.46 -10.08
N LYS A 406 -33.51 9.59 -9.38
CA LYS A 406 -32.72 10.82 -9.59
C LYS A 406 -31.83 11.06 -8.38
N VAL A 407 -30.65 11.64 -8.62
CA VAL A 407 -29.75 12.16 -7.59
C VAL A 407 -29.46 13.62 -7.88
N SER A 408 -29.66 14.51 -6.91
CA SER A 408 -29.22 15.90 -7.04
C SER A 408 -27.72 15.97 -6.78
N LEU A 409 -27.01 16.81 -7.54
CA LEU A 409 -25.60 17.10 -7.29
C LEU A 409 -25.41 18.35 -6.39
N SER A 410 -26.50 18.96 -5.92
CA SER A 410 -26.46 20.02 -4.90
C SER A 410 -26.00 19.49 -3.53
N ASP A 411 -26.37 18.25 -3.18
CA ASP A 411 -26.11 17.65 -1.87
C ASP A 411 -24.61 17.48 -1.56
N ILE A 412 -23.78 17.40 -2.61
CA ILE A 412 -22.31 17.50 -2.55
C ILE A 412 -21.84 18.76 -1.80
N TYR A 413 -22.60 19.86 -1.88
CA TYR A 413 -22.24 21.17 -1.31
C TYR A 413 -22.92 21.45 0.04
N LYS A 414 -23.74 20.52 0.57
CA LYS A 414 -24.46 20.67 1.85
C LYS A 414 -23.78 19.94 3.00
N GLY A 415 -23.98 20.39 4.23
CA GLY A 415 -23.36 19.82 5.44
C GLY A 415 -21.83 19.93 5.47
N THR A 416 -21.22 20.88 4.77
CA THR A 416 -19.75 21.02 4.67
C THR A 416 -19.07 21.46 5.96
N PHE A 417 -19.83 22.09 6.87
CA PHE A 417 -19.44 22.40 8.25
C PHE A 417 -19.99 21.42 9.29
N ASN A 418 -20.67 20.32 8.91
CA ASN A 418 -21.22 19.39 9.89
C ASN A 418 -20.09 18.67 10.65
N THR A 419 -20.09 18.74 11.98
CA THR A 419 -19.03 18.25 12.88
C THR A 419 -19.29 16.87 13.47
N ASP A 420 -20.35 16.17 13.05
CA ASP A 420 -20.55 14.74 13.38
C ASP A 420 -19.77 13.85 12.39
N PRO A 421 -18.81 13.02 12.84
CA PRO A 421 -18.02 12.15 11.98
C PRO A 421 -18.86 11.18 11.16
N ASP A 422 -19.86 10.54 11.78
CA ASP A 422 -20.73 9.54 11.15
C ASP A 422 -21.47 10.13 9.94
N PHE A 423 -21.91 11.39 10.01
CA PHE A 423 -22.50 12.11 8.87
C PHE A 423 -21.48 12.32 7.75
N GLN A 424 -20.23 12.65 8.09
CA GLN A 424 -19.18 12.84 7.09
C GLN A 424 -18.71 11.52 6.47
N GLU A 425 -18.70 10.39 7.20
CA GLU A 425 -18.41 9.05 6.64
C GLU A 425 -19.47 8.65 5.59
N ASN A 426 -20.76 8.86 5.90
CA ASN A 426 -21.86 8.69 4.94
C ASN A 426 -21.73 9.65 3.74
N LYS A 427 -21.41 10.92 3.96
CA LYS A 427 -21.23 11.88 2.86
C LYS A 427 -20.02 11.54 1.98
N MET A 428 -18.92 11.09 2.58
CA MET A 428 -17.72 10.65 1.85
C MET A 428 -17.97 9.43 0.96
N SER A 429 -18.98 8.62 1.25
CA SER A 429 -19.40 7.45 0.46
C SER A 429 -20.64 7.70 -0.44
N GLU A 430 -21.20 8.91 -0.44
CA GLU A 430 -22.47 9.23 -1.11
C GLU A 430 -22.45 9.02 -2.65
N ASN A 431 -23.57 8.53 -3.21
CA ASN A 431 -23.74 8.31 -4.64
C ASN A 431 -23.53 9.58 -5.49
N SER A 432 -23.88 10.76 -4.97
CA SER A 432 -23.72 12.07 -5.63
C SER A 432 -22.28 12.28 -6.13
N LYS A 433 -21.28 12.00 -5.28
CA LYS A 433 -19.85 12.04 -5.56
C LYS A 433 -19.46 11.06 -6.68
N THR A 434 -19.96 9.84 -6.65
CA THR A 434 -19.69 8.82 -7.68
C THR A 434 -20.29 9.22 -9.03
N VAL A 435 -21.52 9.75 -9.03
CA VAL A 435 -22.21 10.27 -10.22
C VAL A 435 -21.44 11.45 -10.83
N LEU A 436 -21.05 12.44 -10.02
CA LEU A 436 -20.26 13.59 -10.49
C LEU A 436 -18.92 13.14 -11.08
N MET A 437 -18.19 12.23 -10.42
CA MET A 437 -16.92 11.72 -10.94
C MET A 437 -17.09 10.95 -12.26
N GLY A 438 -18.19 10.21 -12.44
CA GLY A 438 -18.52 9.55 -13.70
C GLY A 438 -18.80 10.55 -14.83
N LEU A 439 -19.65 11.55 -14.59
CA LEU A 439 -19.98 12.59 -15.56
C LEU A 439 -18.78 13.48 -15.90
N LEU A 440 -17.94 13.83 -14.92
CA LEU A 440 -16.68 14.55 -15.14
C LEU A 440 -15.73 13.73 -16.02
N GLY A 441 -15.65 12.42 -15.79
CA GLY A 441 -14.89 11.51 -16.66
C GLY A 441 -15.42 11.47 -18.10
N ALA A 442 -16.74 11.43 -18.28
CA ALA A 442 -17.36 11.51 -19.60
C ALA A 442 -17.09 12.87 -20.29
N LYS A 443 -17.09 13.99 -19.56
CA LYS A 443 -16.72 15.29 -20.14
C LYS A 443 -15.25 15.39 -20.49
N ILE A 444 -14.34 14.90 -19.64
CA ILE A 444 -12.89 14.85 -19.92
C ILE A 444 -12.61 14.04 -21.20
N LEU A 445 -13.34 12.94 -21.46
CA LEU A 445 -13.20 12.15 -22.69
C LEU A 445 -13.71 12.81 -23.97
N ASN A 446 -14.38 13.97 -23.86
CA ASN A 446 -14.92 14.72 -25.00
C ASN A 446 -14.53 16.21 -24.96
N SER A 447 -13.59 16.64 -24.08
CA SER A 447 -13.25 18.06 -23.91
C SER A 447 -12.14 18.57 -24.85
N THR A 448 -11.39 17.67 -25.49
CA THR A 448 -10.37 18.00 -26.49
C THR A 448 -10.51 17.15 -27.76
N SER A 449 -9.86 17.56 -28.85
CA SER A 449 -9.73 16.79 -30.09
C SER A 449 -8.61 15.74 -30.05
N ASP A 450 -7.81 15.72 -28.99
CA ASP A 450 -6.68 14.78 -28.85
C ASP A 450 -7.19 13.37 -28.49
N PRO A 451 -6.49 12.29 -28.89
CA PRO A 451 -6.84 10.95 -28.44
C PRO A 451 -6.64 10.81 -26.93
N ILE A 452 -7.72 10.54 -26.19
CA ILE A 452 -7.68 10.24 -24.75
C ILE A 452 -8.04 8.78 -24.51
N PHE A 453 -7.22 8.06 -23.75
CA PHE A 453 -7.44 6.67 -23.39
C PHE A 453 -7.88 6.54 -21.94
N GLN A 454 -9.01 5.88 -21.69
CA GLN A 454 -9.49 5.59 -20.34
C GLN A 454 -8.99 4.22 -19.85
N LEU A 455 -8.52 4.11 -18.61
CA LEU A 455 -8.24 2.84 -17.93
C LEU A 455 -8.93 2.80 -16.57
N ALA A 456 -9.65 1.70 -16.31
CA ALA A 456 -10.37 1.46 -15.05
C ALA A 456 -11.35 2.57 -14.63
N GLY A 457 -11.98 3.25 -15.60
CA GLY A 457 -12.99 4.29 -15.38
C GLY A 457 -12.45 5.65 -14.92
N ASN A 458 -11.43 5.69 -14.06
CA ASN A 458 -10.95 6.93 -13.43
C ASN A 458 -9.57 7.43 -13.88
N LYS A 459 -8.87 6.70 -14.76
CA LYS A 459 -7.55 7.11 -15.29
C LYS A 459 -7.64 7.50 -16.74
N PHE A 460 -7.14 8.69 -17.07
CA PHE A 460 -7.19 9.29 -18.40
C PHE A 460 -5.75 9.53 -18.89
N PHE A 461 -5.46 9.16 -20.13
CA PHE A 461 -4.14 9.32 -20.74
C PHE A 461 -4.33 10.03 -22.08
N ILE A 462 -3.95 11.30 -22.14
CA ILE A 462 -3.95 12.08 -23.38
C ILE A 462 -2.75 11.64 -24.22
N TYR A 463 -2.90 11.58 -25.54
CA TYR A 463 -1.85 11.21 -26.50
C TYR A 463 -1.60 12.36 -27.49
N ASN A 464 -0.88 13.37 -27.04
CA ASN A 464 -0.51 14.56 -27.81
C ASN A 464 0.98 14.89 -27.60
N LYS A 465 1.45 16.01 -28.15
CA LYS A 465 2.87 16.40 -28.07
C LYS A 465 3.40 16.72 -26.65
N LEU A 466 2.52 17.05 -25.71
CA LEU A 466 2.87 17.32 -24.31
C LEU A 466 2.91 16.03 -23.47
N SER A 467 2.45 14.91 -24.01
CA SER A 467 2.41 13.63 -23.30
C SER A 467 3.81 13.05 -23.10
N LYS A 468 4.24 12.89 -21.84
CA LYS A 468 5.50 12.22 -21.52
C LYS A 468 5.36 10.70 -21.78
N THR A 469 6.16 10.16 -22.69
CA THR A 469 6.19 8.73 -23.03
C THR A 469 7.62 8.18 -23.11
N GLU A 470 7.79 6.85 -23.05
CA GLU A 470 9.08 6.18 -23.26
C GLU A 470 8.91 4.74 -23.77
N PRO A 471 9.71 4.25 -24.75
CA PRO A 471 9.67 2.85 -25.20
C PRO A 471 9.89 1.84 -24.06
N PHE A 472 9.16 0.73 -24.08
CA PHE A 472 9.09 -0.23 -22.97
C PHE A 472 8.92 -1.69 -23.45
N GLN A 473 9.07 -2.63 -22.51
CA GLN A 473 9.15 -4.07 -22.77
C GLN A 473 8.06 -4.62 -23.71
N GLY A 474 8.43 -5.58 -24.54
CA GLY A 474 7.52 -6.32 -25.40
C GLY A 474 6.88 -5.47 -26.48
N GLY A 475 7.63 -4.55 -27.10
CA GLY A 475 7.10 -3.59 -28.09
C GLY A 475 6.07 -2.62 -27.48
N GLY A 476 6.20 -2.33 -26.19
CA GLY A 476 5.33 -1.40 -25.47
C GLY A 476 5.87 0.02 -25.43
N TYR A 477 5.11 0.90 -24.79
CA TYR A 477 5.61 2.16 -24.26
C TYR A 477 4.97 2.48 -22.91
N LEU A 478 5.68 3.18 -22.04
CA LEU A 478 5.12 3.82 -20.86
C LEU A 478 4.53 5.17 -21.26
N MET A 479 3.40 5.53 -20.68
CA MET A 479 2.83 6.87 -20.80
C MET A 479 2.38 7.38 -19.44
N GLN A 480 2.57 8.69 -19.24
CA GLN A 480 1.98 9.42 -18.13
C GLN A 480 0.57 9.89 -18.50
N GLY A 481 -0.37 9.68 -17.58
CA GLY A 481 -1.72 10.21 -17.62
C GLY A 481 -2.10 10.69 -16.23
N PHE A 482 -3.40 10.72 -15.92
CA PHE A 482 -3.89 11.25 -14.65
C PHE A 482 -5.12 10.54 -14.11
N THR A 483 -5.41 10.77 -12.83
CA THR A 483 -6.70 10.47 -12.19
C THR A 483 -7.15 11.71 -11.42
N VAL A 484 -8.47 11.89 -11.39
CA VAL A 484 -9.16 12.93 -10.61
C VAL A 484 -9.93 12.28 -9.46
N GLN A 485 -10.08 12.97 -8.33
CA GLN A 485 -10.86 12.50 -7.18
C GLN A 485 -11.47 13.67 -6.40
N LEU A 486 -12.78 13.62 -6.15
CA LEU A 486 -13.47 14.55 -5.25
C LEU A 486 -13.11 14.27 -3.78
N ARG A 487 -12.80 15.31 -3.01
CA ARG A 487 -12.65 15.25 -1.55
C ARG A 487 -13.49 16.33 -0.88
N TYR A 488 -14.01 16.01 0.30
CA TYR A 488 -14.62 16.99 1.21
C TYR A 488 -13.58 17.46 2.21
N ALA A 489 -13.55 18.77 2.46
CA ALA A 489 -12.77 19.40 3.50
C ALA A 489 -13.64 20.43 4.23
N TYR A 490 -13.12 21.01 5.31
CA TYR A 490 -13.90 21.91 6.16
C TYR A 490 -14.44 23.11 5.37
N GLY A 491 -15.77 23.20 5.20
CA GLY A 491 -16.46 24.29 4.49
C GLY A 491 -16.38 24.26 2.96
N CYS A 492 -15.76 23.25 2.34
CA CYS A 492 -15.50 23.25 0.90
C CYS A 492 -15.44 21.87 0.26
N VAL A 493 -15.48 21.86 -1.07
CA VAL A 493 -15.37 20.68 -1.93
C VAL A 493 -14.17 20.88 -2.84
N LEU A 494 -13.26 19.90 -2.81
CA LEU A 494 -11.95 19.96 -3.47
C LEU A 494 -11.83 18.91 -4.57
N LEU A 495 -11.23 19.29 -5.69
CA LEU A 495 -10.85 18.37 -6.76
C LEU A 495 -9.35 18.04 -6.63
N ASN A 496 -9.04 16.81 -6.26
CA ASN A 496 -7.67 16.31 -6.21
C ASN A 496 -7.25 15.77 -7.58
N THR A 497 -6.04 16.11 -8.03
CA THR A 497 -5.53 15.73 -9.35
C THR A 497 -4.15 15.07 -9.21
N ILE A 498 -3.91 13.90 -9.79
CA ILE A 498 -2.59 13.25 -9.69
C ILE A 498 -2.22 12.43 -10.93
N ASN A 499 -0.96 12.54 -11.34
CA ASN A 499 -0.39 11.78 -12.44
C ASN A 499 -0.36 10.28 -12.12
N THR A 500 -0.63 9.45 -13.11
CA THR A 500 -0.53 8.00 -13.05
C THR A 500 0.24 7.48 -14.27
N ILE A 501 0.75 6.26 -14.22
CA ILE A 501 1.51 5.65 -15.32
C ILE A 501 0.89 4.31 -15.72
N ALA A 502 0.91 4.01 -17.01
CA ALA A 502 0.52 2.71 -17.54
C ALA A 502 1.36 2.33 -18.77
N PRO A 503 1.59 1.03 -18.99
CA PRO A 503 2.18 0.53 -20.22
C PRO A 503 1.09 0.31 -21.28
N PHE A 504 1.36 0.70 -22.52
CA PHE A 504 0.50 0.54 -23.70
C PHE A 504 1.24 -0.22 -24.81
N TYR A 505 0.51 -0.84 -25.74
CA TYR A 505 1.09 -1.35 -26.98
C TYR A 505 1.46 -0.18 -27.90
N LYS A 506 2.68 -0.16 -28.46
CA LYS A 506 3.08 0.82 -29.47
C LYS A 506 2.18 0.70 -30.71
N HIS A 507 1.66 1.83 -31.20
CA HIS A 507 0.69 1.89 -32.30
C HIS A 507 0.99 3.00 -33.34
N SER A 508 2.16 3.63 -33.21
CA SER A 508 2.69 4.67 -34.09
C SER A 508 4.20 4.47 -34.19
N LYS A 509 4.82 4.92 -35.28
CA LYS A 509 6.26 4.75 -35.51
C LYS A 509 7.09 5.54 -34.49
N TYR A 510 6.73 6.80 -34.30
CA TYR A 510 7.29 7.71 -33.30
C TYR A 510 6.33 7.89 -32.13
N LEU A 511 6.87 8.22 -30.95
CA LEU A 511 6.10 8.46 -29.72
C LEU A 511 6.19 9.95 -29.33
N PRO A 512 5.20 10.48 -28.57
CA PRO A 512 5.24 11.82 -27.99
C PRO A 512 6.56 12.15 -27.28
N GLY A 513 7.12 13.31 -27.64
CA GLY A 513 8.44 13.76 -27.19
C GLY A 513 9.60 13.41 -28.13
N HIS A 514 9.39 12.61 -29.18
CA HIS A 514 10.35 12.45 -30.28
C HIS A 514 10.25 13.62 -31.27
N PRO A 515 11.34 14.21 -31.79
CA PRO A 515 11.28 15.37 -32.69
C PRO A 515 10.38 15.17 -33.91
N ASN A 516 10.53 14.03 -34.61
CA ASN A 516 9.68 13.70 -35.77
C ASN A 516 8.20 13.44 -35.43
N PHE A 517 7.79 13.42 -34.16
CA PHE A 517 6.41 13.07 -33.80
C PHE A 517 5.39 14.04 -34.42
N GLU A 518 5.62 15.36 -34.39
CA GLU A 518 4.66 16.31 -34.98
C GLU A 518 4.55 16.16 -36.50
N HIS A 519 5.69 16.00 -37.20
CA HIS A 519 5.73 15.91 -38.66
C HIS A 519 5.37 14.54 -39.23
N GLN A 520 5.49 13.45 -38.45
CA GLN A 520 5.35 12.06 -38.91
C GLN A 520 4.41 11.21 -38.03
N ASN A 521 3.52 11.82 -37.23
CA ASN A 521 2.53 11.10 -36.40
C ASN A 521 1.66 10.12 -37.22
N ASN A 522 1.30 10.53 -38.44
CA ASN A 522 0.46 9.77 -39.37
C ASN A 522 1.24 8.77 -40.25
N GLU A 523 2.55 8.60 -40.05
CA GLU A 523 3.32 7.63 -40.81
C GLU A 523 2.87 6.19 -40.47
N ALA A 524 2.74 5.35 -41.49
CA ALA A 524 2.21 4.00 -41.35
C ALA A 524 3.06 3.15 -40.39
N TYR A 525 2.42 2.65 -39.33
CA TYR A 525 3.00 1.69 -38.40
C TYR A 525 2.11 0.45 -38.32
N THR A 526 2.60 -0.64 -38.89
CA THR A 526 1.86 -1.89 -39.05
C THR A 526 2.08 -2.83 -37.87
N LEU A 527 1.29 -3.89 -37.80
CA LEU A 527 1.55 -4.98 -36.85
C LEU A 527 2.87 -5.71 -37.18
N MET A 528 3.34 -5.67 -38.44
CA MET A 528 4.64 -6.20 -38.82
C MET A 528 5.78 -5.37 -38.23
N ASP A 529 5.68 -4.03 -38.27
CA ASP A 529 6.68 -3.14 -37.65
C ASP A 529 6.75 -3.36 -36.14
N TRP A 530 5.61 -3.63 -35.49
CA TRP A 530 5.57 -4.01 -34.08
C TRP A 530 6.22 -5.38 -33.79
N ILE A 531 6.05 -6.38 -34.67
CA ILE A 531 6.74 -7.67 -34.55
C ILE A 531 8.25 -7.50 -34.72
N LEU A 532 8.70 -6.61 -35.62
CA LEU A 532 10.11 -6.28 -35.81
C LEU A 532 10.70 -5.52 -34.61
N ASP A 533 10.00 -4.54 -34.05
CA ASP A 533 10.39 -3.87 -32.80
C ASP A 533 10.50 -4.87 -31.64
N TYR A 534 9.51 -5.76 -31.48
CA TYR A 534 9.53 -6.82 -30.47
C TYR A 534 10.74 -7.76 -30.64
N TYR A 535 11.06 -8.16 -31.87
CA TYR A 535 12.22 -9.01 -32.15
C TYR A 535 13.54 -8.28 -31.84
N LYS A 536 13.70 -7.04 -32.31
CA LYS A 536 14.90 -6.22 -32.04
C LYS A 536 15.10 -5.93 -30.54
N GLU A 537 14.03 -5.91 -29.75
CA GLU A 537 14.11 -5.82 -28.29
C GLU A 537 14.53 -7.16 -27.65
N ASN A 538 13.85 -8.26 -27.95
CA ASN A 538 14.04 -9.54 -27.24
C ASN A 538 15.29 -10.32 -27.68
N SER A 539 15.78 -10.12 -28.90
CA SER A 539 17.03 -10.74 -29.39
C SER A 539 18.29 -10.12 -28.78
N ARG A 540 18.18 -9.01 -28.02
CA ARG A 540 19.27 -8.40 -27.24
C ARG A 540 19.58 -9.18 -25.95
N THR A 541 20.00 -10.43 -26.08
CA THR A 541 20.49 -11.20 -24.91
C THR A 541 21.75 -10.55 -24.32
N PRO A 542 21.94 -10.48 -22.98
CA PRO A 542 23.12 -9.88 -22.34
C PRO A 542 24.46 -10.64 -22.49
N ARG A 543 24.70 -11.28 -23.64
CA ARG A 543 25.94 -12.01 -23.97
C ARG A 543 26.34 -11.71 -25.42
N LYS A 544 27.62 -11.39 -25.60
CA LYS A 544 28.24 -10.72 -26.76
C LYS A 544 27.88 -9.24 -26.86
N HIS A 545 28.90 -8.39 -26.99
CA HIS A 545 28.75 -7.01 -27.41
C HIS A 545 28.49 -7.01 -28.91
N TYR A 546 27.22 -6.95 -29.32
CA TYR A 546 26.90 -6.45 -30.67
C TYR A 546 27.09 -4.94 -30.65
N THR A 547 28.09 -4.45 -31.39
CA THR A 547 28.27 -3.04 -31.67
C THR A 547 27.09 -2.53 -32.51
N ASN A 548 26.71 -1.27 -32.33
CA ASN A 548 25.48 -0.69 -32.91
C ASN A 548 25.51 -0.52 -34.45
N SER A 549 26.62 -0.86 -35.13
CA SER A 549 26.90 -0.45 -36.51
C SER A 549 26.32 -1.35 -37.61
N ASN A 550 26.04 -2.64 -37.36
CA ASN A 550 25.53 -3.56 -38.39
C ASN A 550 24.19 -4.20 -37.97
N GLN A 551 23.07 -3.54 -38.29
CA GLN A 551 21.74 -4.15 -38.22
C GLN A 551 21.37 -4.81 -39.56
N ASN A 552 21.74 -6.08 -39.74
CA ASN A 552 21.01 -6.90 -40.70
C ASN A 552 19.55 -7.02 -40.22
N ASN A 553 18.59 -6.77 -41.10
CA ASN A 553 17.19 -7.01 -40.77
C ASN A 553 16.96 -8.53 -40.63
N PRO A 554 16.11 -8.97 -39.68
CA PRO A 554 15.92 -10.39 -39.40
C PRO A 554 15.37 -11.14 -40.60
N THR A 555 15.86 -12.36 -40.81
CA THR A 555 15.35 -13.23 -41.88
C THR A 555 13.90 -13.64 -41.61
N THR A 556 13.18 -14.04 -42.66
CA THR A 556 11.79 -14.50 -42.51
C THR A 556 11.68 -15.71 -41.58
N ASP A 557 12.67 -16.61 -41.59
CA ASP A 557 12.69 -17.81 -40.75
C ASP A 557 12.98 -17.50 -39.27
N GLU A 558 13.77 -16.46 -38.97
CA GLU A 558 13.91 -15.94 -37.60
C GLU A 558 12.56 -15.40 -37.07
N ILE A 559 11.85 -14.63 -37.88
CA ILE A 559 10.55 -14.03 -37.51
C ILE A 559 9.50 -15.14 -37.31
N ASN A 560 9.43 -16.10 -38.23
CA ASN A 560 8.55 -17.27 -38.13
C ASN A 560 8.92 -18.17 -36.92
N THR A 561 10.20 -18.31 -36.61
CA THR A 561 10.68 -19.02 -35.41
C THR A 561 10.29 -18.29 -34.13
N CYS A 562 10.39 -16.96 -34.09
CA CYS A 562 9.92 -16.14 -32.97
C CYS A 562 8.41 -16.31 -32.75
N LEU A 563 7.61 -16.08 -33.80
CA LEU A 563 6.15 -16.18 -33.79
C LEU A 563 5.64 -17.58 -33.37
N SER A 564 6.35 -18.65 -33.74
CA SER A 564 5.93 -20.03 -33.46
C SER A 564 6.45 -20.60 -32.14
N ARG A 565 7.65 -20.20 -31.67
CA ARG A 565 8.29 -20.76 -30.46
C ARG A 565 8.18 -19.88 -29.23
N ASP A 566 8.13 -18.56 -29.36
CA ASP A 566 7.99 -17.67 -28.21
C ASP A 566 6.52 -17.60 -27.73
N LYS A 567 6.32 -17.98 -26.47
CA LYS A 567 4.99 -17.91 -25.82
C LYS A 567 4.63 -16.47 -25.46
N ASN A 568 5.60 -15.58 -25.27
CA ASN A 568 5.34 -14.21 -24.84
C ASN A 568 4.72 -13.38 -25.98
N ILE A 569 5.29 -13.40 -27.20
CA ILE A 569 4.67 -12.74 -28.36
C ILE A 569 3.27 -13.30 -28.66
N SER A 570 3.09 -14.62 -28.55
CA SER A 570 1.79 -15.28 -28.74
C SER A 570 0.74 -14.80 -27.70
N LEU A 571 1.14 -14.64 -26.43
CA LEU A 571 0.27 -14.10 -25.37
C LEU A 571 -0.02 -12.60 -25.53
N LEU A 572 0.94 -11.82 -26.03
CA LEU A 572 0.77 -10.39 -26.29
C LEU A 572 -0.18 -10.14 -27.48
N LEU A 573 0.00 -10.87 -28.58
CA LEU A 573 -0.87 -10.80 -29.75
C LEU A 573 -2.29 -11.30 -29.47
N LYS A 574 -2.46 -12.33 -28.62
CA LYS A 574 -3.78 -12.92 -28.36
C LYS A 574 -4.77 -11.90 -27.77
N GLY A 575 -5.86 -11.67 -28.51
CA GLY A 575 -6.88 -10.68 -28.17
C GLY A 575 -6.38 -9.23 -28.23
N LEU A 576 -5.37 -8.92 -29.04
CA LEU A 576 -5.03 -7.55 -29.44
C LEU A 576 -6.07 -7.05 -30.47
N LYS A 577 -6.59 -5.83 -30.31
CA LYS A 577 -7.43 -5.17 -31.32
C LYS A 577 -6.55 -4.63 -32.45
N VAL A 578 -6.96 -4.88 -33.69
CA VAL A 578 -6.29 -4.40 -34.91
C VAL A 578 -7.29 -3.83 -35.91
N LEU A 579 -6.81 -2.89 -36.72
CA LEU A 579 -7.48 -2.28 -37.86
C LEU A 579 -7.05 -2.99 -39.16
N ARG A 580 -7.92 -2.94 -40.17
CA ARG A 580 -7.69 -3.45 -41.53
C ARG A 580 -7.83 -2.30 -42.52
N TYR A 581 -6.77 -1.52 -42.72
CA TYR A 581 -6.84 -0.26 -43.49
C TYR A 581 -7.31 -0.46 -44.94
N TYR A 582 -6.95 -1.59 -45.54
CA TYR A 582 -7.29 -1.98 -46.91
C TYR A 582 -8.81 -2.19 -47.16
N LEU A 583 -9.64 -2.19 -46.12
CA LEU A 583 -11.10 -2.28 -46.26
C LEU A 583 -11.80 -0.91 -46.37
N ASN A 584 -11.08 0.20 -46.17
CA ASN A 584 -11.68 1.54 -46.23
C ASN A 584 -11.85 2.06 -47.67
N TYR A 585 -11.36 1.35 -48.69
CA TYR A 585 -11.45 1.73 -50.10
C TYR A 585 -12.81 1.39 -50.74
N SER A 586 -13.91 1.60 -50.01
CA SER A 586 -15.25 1.59 -50.61
C SER A 586 -15.50 2.94 -51.28
N ILE A 587 -15.68 2.94 -52.60
CA ILE A 587 -15.99 4.13 -53.39
C ILE A 587 -17.51 4.26 -53.51
N ASN A 588 -18.03 5.48 -53.64
CA ASN A 588 -19.40 5.76 -54.06
C ASN A 588 -19.60 5.45 -55.56
N PRO A 589 -20.84 5.31 -56.05
CA PRO A 589 -21.12 5.15 -57.48
C PRO A 589 -20.61 6.34 -58.34
N ASP A 590 -20.46 7.52 -57.73
CA ASP A 590 -19.95 8.76 -58.34
C ASP A 590 -18.40 8.86 -58.37
N GLY A 591 -17.67 7.87 -57.87
CA GLY A 591 -16.20 7.88 -57.82
C GLY A 591 -15.59 8.54 -56.58
N SER A 592 -16.38 9.17 -55.70
CA SER A 592 -15.89 9.75 -54.45
C SER A 592 -15.59 8.68 -53.38
N PRO A 593 -14.60 8.90 -52.48
CA PRO A 593 -14.36 7.98 -51.36
C PRO A 593 -15.54 8.01 -50.38
N LYS A 594 -16.10 6.85 -50.01
CA LYS A 594 -17.09 6.82 -48.92
C LYS A 594 -16.44 7.24 -47.62
N THR A 595 -17.13 8.10 -46.87
CA THR A 595 -16.79 8.38 -45.48
C THR A 595 -16.86 7.06 -44.69
N PRO A 596 -15.83 6.72 -43.88
CA PRO A 596 -15.68 5.37 -43.35
C PRO A 596 -16.76 5.03 -42.32
N SER A 597 -17.59 4.04 -42.66
CA SER A 597 -18.69 3.53 -41.82
C SER A 597 -18.18 2.70 -40.64
N ALA A 598 -17.76 3.42 -39.58
CA ALA A 598 -17.20 2.93 -38.33
C ALA A 598 -15.87 2.14 -38.46
N ARG A 599 -14.87 2.50 -37.64
CA ARG A 599 -13.57 1.82 -37.60
C ARG A 599 -13.67 0.45 -36.92
N SER A 600 -14.20 -0.56 -37.62
CA SER A 600 -14.50 -1.90 -37.08
C SER A 600 -13.24 -2.70 -36.72
N TYR A 601 -12.75 -2.50 -35.50
CA TYR A 601 -11.64 -3.24 -34.90
C TYR A 601 -11.96 -4.74 -34.82
N LYS A 602 -11.01 -5.60 -35.21
CA LYS A 602 -11.08 -7.05 -34.98
C LYS A 602 -10.03 -7.48 -33.96
N LYS A 603 -10.32 -8.55 -33.20
CA LYS A 603 -9.44 -9.06 -32.13
C LYS A 603 -8.67 -10.26 -32.67
N VAL A 604 -7.35 -10.24 -32.57
CA VAL A 604 -6.47 -11.34 -33.00
C VAL A 604 -6.79 -12.61 -32.21
N LEU A 605 -7.11 -13.70 -32.91
CA LEU A 605 -7.46 -15.01 -32.35
C LEU A 605 -6.20 -15.82 -32.03
N ARG A 606 -5.31 -15.93 -33.03
CA ARG A 606 -4.05 -16.69 -33.00
C ARG A 606 -3.10 -16.18 -34.10
N ILE A 607 -1.85 -16.64 -34.04
CA ILE A 607 -0.96 -16.65 -35.20
C ILE A 607 -1.35 -17.86 -36.06
N SER A 608 -1.36 -17.71 -37.38
CA SER A 608 -1.59 -18.82 -38.31
C SER A 608 -0.33 -19.67 -38.50
N LYS A 609 -0.43 -20.79 -39.22
CA LYS A 609 0.72 -21.57 -39.69
C LYS A 609 1.06 -21.30 -41.14
N ASP A 610 0.15 -20.67 -41.87
CA ASP A 610 0.28 -20.44 -43.31
C ASP A 610 0.83 -19.04 -43.58
N THR A 611 1.57 -18.92 -44.67
CA THR A 611 2.13 -17.66 -45.18
C THR A 611 1.19 -17.08 -46.23
N ALA A 612 1.38 -15.82 -46.63
CA ALA A 612 0.55 -15.23 -47.68
C ALA A 612 0.76 -15.92 -49.04
N ASN A 613 1.91 -16.56 -49.26
CA ASN A 613 2.17 -17.39 -50.43
C ASN A 613 1.59 -18.80 -50.34
N SER A 614 1.64 -19.46 -49.16
CA SER A 614 1.15 -20.85 -49.02
C SER A 614 -0.37 -20.94 -48.82
N HIS A 615 -1.00 -19.90 -48.25
CA HIS A 615 -2.45 -19.89 -48.03
C HIS A 615 -3.20 -19.60 -49.33
N LEU A 616 -3.69 -20.69 -49.94
CA LEU A 616 -4.58 -20.71 -51.09
C LEU A 616 -6.05 -20.74 -50.64
N PHE A 617 -6.91 -20.00 -51.33
CA PHE A 617 -8.36 -20.08 -51.17
C PHE A 617 -9.07 -19.81 -52.49
N GLU A 618 -10.34 -20.17 -52.59
CA GLU A 618 -11.16 -19.93 -53.78
C GLU A 618 -11.76 -18.51 -53.77
N ASN A 619 -11.63 -17.79 -54.89
CA ASN A 619 -12.24 -16.49 -55.09
C ASN A 619 -12.76 -16.37 -56.53
N ALA A 620 -14.09 -16.37 -56.70
CA ALA A 620 -14.77 -16.33 -57.99
C ALA A 620 -14.34 -17.47 -58.94
N GLY A 621 -14.48 -18.73 -58.47
CA GLY A 621 -14.21 -19.93 -59.28
C GLY A 621 -12.73 -20.18 -59.59
N LYS A 622 -11.81 -19.46 -58.93
CA LYS A 622 -10.36 -19.60 -59.14
C LYS A 622 -9.61 -19.64 -57.80
N THR A 623 -8.78 -20.66 -57.63
CA THR A 623 -7.84 -20.78 -56.51
C THR A 623 -6.78 -19.69 -56.63
N ILE A 624 -6.57 -18.91 -55.57
CA ILE A 624 -5.63 -17.79 -55.53
C ILE A 624 -4.87 -17.79 -54.20
N SER A 625 -3.58 -17.43 -54.22
CA SER A 625 -2.83 -17.19 -52.98
C SER A 625 -3.19 -15.86 -52.35
N THR A 626 -3.03 -15.75 -51.04
CA THR A 626 -3.36 -14.52 -50.31
C THR A 626 -2.52 -13.34 -50.79
N ALA A 627 -1.24 -13.55 -51.12
CA ALA A 627 -0.37 -12.55 -51.73
C ALA A 627 -0.92 -12.06 -53.09
N GLN A 628 -1.32 -12.98 -53.97
CA GLN A 628 -1.91 -12.61 -55.27
C GLN A 628 -3.26 -11.91 -55.12
N TYR A 629 -4.07 -12.26 -54.13
CA TYR A 629 -5.36 -11.62 -53.86
C TYR A 629 -5.18 -10.16 -53.40
N PHE A 630 -4.26 -9.90 -52.46
CA PHE A 630 -3.96 -8.53 -52.01
C PHE A 630 -3.40 -7.66 -53.14
N LEU A 631 -2.53 -8.21 -53.98
CA LEU A 631 -2.00 -7.53 -55.16
C LEU A 631 -3.09 -7.24 -56.21
N LYS A 632 -3.93 -8.22 -56.58
CA LYS A 632 -4.95 -8.05 -57.62
C LYS A 632 -6.10 -7.14 -57.18
N LYS A 633 -6.62 -7.32 -55.96
CA LYS A 633 -7.83 -6.64 -55.46
C LYS A 633 -7.57 -5.30 -54.79
N TYR A 634 -6.56 -5.21 -53.91
CA TYR A 634 -6.27 -4.00 -53.14
C TYR A 634 -5.06 -3.21 -53.67
N LYS A 635 -4.37 -3.72 -54.70
CA LYS A 635 -3.14 -3.15 -55.28
C LYS A 635 -1.99 -3.03 -54.27
N ILE A 636 -1.96 -3.90 -53.25
CA ILE A 636 -0.92 -3.93 -52.22
C ILE A 636 0.09 -5.03 -52.56
N PRO A 637 1.33 -4.71 -52.99
CA PRO A 637 2.43 -5.66 -53.02
C PRO A 637 2.91 -5.94 -51.59
N LEU A 638 2.90 -7.20 -51.19
CA LEU A 638 3.37 -7.63 -49.87
C LEU A 638 4.91 -7.64 -49.83
N LYS A 639 5.51 -7.01 -48.81
CA LYS A 639 6.95 -7.03 -48.54
C LYS A 639 7.39 -8.29 -47.81
N TYR A 640 6.49 -8.91 -47.05
CA TYR A 640 6.77 -10.06 -46.18
C TYR A 640 5.86 -11.27 -46.46
N PRO A 641 5.66 -11.70 -47.72
CA PRO A 641 4.65 -12.70 -48.08
C PRO A 641 4.95 -14.13 -47.54
N ASN A 642 6.18 -14.37 -47.08
CA ASN A 642 6.61 -15.64 -46.48
C ASN A 642 6.53 -15.64 -44.92
N VAL A 643 6.09 -14.55 -44.29
CA VAL A 643 5.86 -14.51 -42.83
C VAL A 643 4.49 -15.11 -42.49
N PHE A 644 4.38 -15.80 -41.35
CA PHE A 644 3.12 -16.36 -40.85
C PHE A 644 2.04 -15.29 -40.67
N MET A 645 0.84 -15.56 -41.19
CA MET A 645 -0.28 -14.63 -41.12
C MET A 645 -0.94 -14.57 -39.74
N ILE A 646 -1.74 -13.52 -39.52
CA ILE A 646 -2.45 -13.26 -38.27
C ILE A 646 -3.93 -13.59 -38.43
N SER A 647 -4.41 -14.50 -37.59
CA SER A 647 -5.78 -15.02 -37.63
C SER A 647 -6.71 -14.12 -36.82
N LEU A 648 -7.74 -13.56 -37.45
CA LEU A 648 -8.73 -12.65 -36.84
C LEU A 648 -10.08 -13.36 -36.57
N SER A 649 -10.37 -14.43 -37.28
CA SER A 649 -11.46 -15.37 -37.03
C SER A 649 -11.05 -16.77 -37.52
N PRO A 650 -11.82 -17.85 -37.24
CA PRO A 650 -11.51 -19.18 -37.77
C PRO A 650 -11.43 -19.31 -39.29
N SER A 651 -11.90 -18.30 -40.04
CA SER A 651 -11.96 -18.27 -41.51
C SER A 651 -11.33 -17.01 -42.12
N VAL A 652 -10.64 -16.18 -41.33
CA VAL A 652 -10.04 -14.91 -41.79
C VAL A 652 -8.64 -14.74 -41.20
N ASP A 653 -7.65 -15.11 -42.02
CA ASP A 653 -6.23 -14.86 -41.77
C ASP A 653 -5.74 -13.71 -42.68
N VAL A 654 -4.85 -12.86 -42.16
CA VAL A 654 -4.41 -11.61 -42.82
C VAL A 654 -2.90 -11.40 -42.61
N PRO A 655 -2.13 -10.95 -43.63
CA PRO A 655 -0.72 -10.58 -43.45
C PRO A 655 -0.52 -9.49 -42.39
N ALA A 656 0.51 -9.58 -41.55
CA ALA A 656 0.75 -8.63 -40.47
C ALA A 656 1.01 -7.19 -40.96
N GLU A 657 1.60 -7.04 -42.16
CA GLU A 657 1.81 -5.73 -42.80
C GLU A 657 0.50 -5.06 -43.28
N CYS A 658 -0.59 -5.83 -43.43
CA CYS A 658 -1.92 -5.32 -43.79
C CYS A 658 -2.78 -4.95 -42.58
N LEU A 659 -2.20 -4.94 -41.37
CA LEU A 659 -2.86 -4.64 -40.10
C LEU A 659 -2.16 -3.50 -39.37
N SER A 660 -2.91 -2.68 -38.65
CA SER A 660 -2.34 -1.72 -37.68
C SER A 660 -2.97 -1.87 -36.31
N ILE A 661 -2.23 -1.51 -35.25
CA ILE A 661 -2.64 -1.73 -33.86
C ILE A 661 -3.63 -0.65 -33.42
N ALA A 662 -4.72 -1.03 -32.74
CA ALA A 662 -5.64 -0.05 -32.19
C ALA A 662 -4.97 0.77 -31.06
N PRO A 663 -5.10 2.11 -31.04
CA PRO A 663 -4.49 2.95 -30.01
C PRO A 663 -5.11 2.70 -28.61
N GLY A 664 -4.44 3.20 -27.57
CA GLY A 664 -4.93 3.15 -26.18
C GLY A 664 -5.01 1.76 -25.54
N GLN A 665 -4.56 0.70 -26.20
CA GLN A 665 -4.55 -0.64 -25.63
C GLN A 665 -3.47 -0.78 -24.56
N LYS A 666 -3.88 -1.05 -23.32
CA LYS A 666 -2.98 -1.38 -22.21
C LYS A 666 -2.19 -2.68 -22.52
N LEU A 667 -0.88 -2.63 -22.33
CA LEU A 667 0.02 -3.78 -22.47
C LEU A 667 -0.35 -4.89 -21.47
N LYS A 668 -0.37 -6.14 -21.94
CA LYS A 668 -0.68 -7.33 -21.13
C LYS A 668 0.60 -7.96 -20.55
N GLY A 669 0.45 -8.73 -19.47
CA GLY A 669 1.55 -9.48 -18.84
C GLY A 669 2.06 -8.86 -17.54
N LYS A 670 3.14 -9.43 -16.99
CA LYS A 670 3.83 -8.90 -15.80
C LYS A 670 4.95 -7.95 -16.22
N ILE A 671 5.21 -6.94 -15.39
CA ILE A 671 6.34 -6.02 -15.59
C ILE A 671 7.63 -6.79 -15.24
N ASN A 672 8.55 -6.87 -16.21
CA ASN A 672 9.85 -7.49 -16.10
C ASN A 672 10.91 -6.43 -15.76
N ASP A 673 10.89 -5.28 -16.45
CA ASP A 673 11.71 -4.12 -16.08
C ASP A 673 10.99 -3.23 -15.06
N GLU A 674 10.95 -3.71 -13.82
CA GLU A 674 10.50 -2.93 -12.66
C GLU A 674 11.28 -1.62 -12.50
N ARG A 675 12.57 -1.61 -12.88
CA ARG A 675 13.45 -0.45 -12.67
C ARG A 675 13.01 0.69 -13.57
N LYS A 676 12.91 0.46 -14.87
CA LYS A 676 12.49 1.47 -15.84
C LYS A 676 11.08 1.99 -15.56
N PHE A 677 10.15 1.10 -15.20
CA PHE A 677 8.80 1.48 -14.79
C PHE A 677 8.79 2.42 -13.56
N LEU A 678 9.63 2.15 -12.56
CA LEU A 678 9.75 2.99 -11.37
C LEU A 678 10.48 4.31 -11.65
N GLU A 679 11.53 4.32 -12.48
CA GLU A 679 12.30 5.52 -12.80
C GLU A 679 11.48 6.50 -13.67
N PHE A 680 10.70 6.01 -14.63
CA PHE A 680 9.76 6.82 -15.42
C PHE A 680 8.63 7.46 -14.59
N GLY A 681 8.20 6.80 -13.50
CA GLY A 681 7.19 7.32 -12.57
C GLY A 681 7.72 8.28 -11.49
N ALA A 682 9.04 8.36 -11.31
CA ALA A 682 9.69 9.05 -10.19
C ALA A 682 9.92 10.55 -10.42
N LEU A 683 8.93 11.26 -10.97
CA LEU A 683 9.01 12.72 -11.16
C LEU A 683 9.26 13.48 -9.86
N LYS A 684 10.14 14.49 -9.89
CA LYS A 684 10.30 15.47 -8.80
C LYS A 684 9.02 16.30 -8.61
N PRO A 685 8.82 16.97 -7.45
CA PRO A 685 7.63 17.77 -7.20
C PRO A 685 7.38 18.88 -8.24
N SER A 686 8.38 19.66 -8.65
CA SER A 686 8.19 20.68 -9.71
C SER A 686 7.81 20.06 -11.05
N GLU A 687 8.57 19.09 -11.55
CA GLU A 687 8.25 18.30 -12.75
C GLU A 687 6.81 17.77 -12.73
N LYS A 688 6.37 17.28 -11.57
CA LYS A 688 5.04 16.74 -11.36
C LYS A 688 3.96 17.81 -11.47
N PHE A 689 4.10 18.90 -10.72
CA PHE A 689 3.13 20.00 -10.70
C PHE A 689 3.09 20.68 -12.09
N LYS A 690 4.23 20.96 -12.74
CA LYS A 690 4.32 21.36 -14.16
C LYS A 690 3.50 20.45 -15.09
N THR A 691 3.66 19.13 -14.95
CA THR A 691 2.94 18.15 -15.79
C THR A 691 1.42 18.19 -15.52
N ILE A 692 1.00 18.49 -14.29
CA ILE A 692 -0.43 18.68 -13.98
C ILE A 692 -0.93 20.01 -14.57
N SER A 693 -0.22 21.12 -14.33
CA SER A 693 -0.54 22.45 -14.87
C SER A 693 -0.74 22.41 -16.39
N ASN A 694 0.18 21.79 -17.13
CA ASN A 694 0.26 21.97 -18.57
C ASN A 694 -0.58 20.98 -19.39
N LEU A 695 -0.88 19.79 -18.84
CA LEU A 695 -1.59 18.72 -19.56
C LEU A 695 -2.96 18.38 -18.92
N ILE A 696 -3.08 18.51 -17.60
CA ILE A 696 -4.27 18.06 -16.86
C ILE A 696 -5.23 19.23 -16.64
N LEU A 697 -4.75 20.41 -16.19
CA LEU A 697 -5.63 21.54 -15.91
C LEU A 697 -6.45 21.99 -17.13
N PRO A 698 -5.88 22.24 -18.33
CA PRO A 698 -6.69 22.68 -19.49
C PRO A 698 -7.78 21.68 -19.89
N SER A 699 -7.50 20.39 -19.72
CA SER A 699 -8.43 19.28 -19.99
C SER A 699 -9.56 19.19 -18.95
N ILE A 700 -9.30 19.65 -17.72
CA ILE A 700 -10.30 19.84 -16.67
C ILE A 700 -11.07 21.13 -16.93
N GLU A 701 -10.42 22.27 -17.09
CA GLU A 701 -11.05 23.59 -17.32
C GLU A 701 -12.02 23.61 -18.50
N SER A 702 -11.74 22.87 -19.57
CA SER A 702 -12.63 22.67 -20.72
C SER A 702 -13.83 21.74 -20.45
N SER A 703 -13.78 20.92 -19.40
CA SER A 703 -14.89 20.06 -18.93
C SER A 703 -15.75 20.72 -17.84
N LEU A 704 -15.19 21.70 -17.14
CA LEU A 704 -15.87 22.58 -16.18
C LEU A 704 -16.51 23.76 -16.93
N PRO A 705 -17.47 24.50 -16.34
CA PRO A 705 -18.10 25.62 -17.05
C PRO A 705 -17.17 26.85 -17.09
N LYS A 706 -17.12 27.52 -18.24
CA LYS A 706 -16.69 28.92 -18.31
C LYS A 706 -17.77 29.77 -17.66
N ILE A 707 -17.45 30.45 -16.56
CA ILE A 707 -18.41 31.33 -15.85
C ILE A 707 -18.80 32.49 -16.78
N PRO A 708 -20.08 32.66 -17.16
CA PRO A 708 -20.50 33.74 -18.04
C PRO A 708 -20.66 35.04 -17.25
N SER A 709 -19.58 35.81 -17.13
CA SER A 709 -19.62 37.13 -16.47
C SER A 709 -20.42 38.12 -17.31
N LYS A 710 -21.62 38.53 -16.84
CA LYS A 710 -22.45 39.56 -17.51
C LYS A 710 -21.82 40.97 -17.53
N ASN A 711 -20.72 41.16 -16.81
CA ASN A 711 -19.80 42.29 -16.95
C ASN A 711 -18.46 41.74 -17.45
N SER A 712 -17.77 42.46 -18.33
CA SER A 712 -16.47 42.08 -18.92
C SER A 712 -15.34 41.88 -17.91
N ASP A 713 -15.44 42.54 -16.75
CA ASP A 713 -14.25 42.80 -15.91
C ASP A 713 -14.11 41.81 -14.74
N LYS A 714 -15.10 40.94 -14.53
CA LYS A 714 -15.06 39.89 -13.49
C LYS A 714 -14.47 38.61 -14.04
N LYS A 715 -13.13 38.56 -14.07
CA LYS A 715 -12.33 37.37 -14.41
C LYS A 715 -12.89 36.12 -13.74
N SER A 716 -13.00 35.03 -14.51
CA SER A 716 -13.33 33.70 -13.98
C SER A 716 -12.34 33.29 -12.90
N ILE A 717 -12.82 32.69 -11.80
CA ILE A 717 -11.96 32.12 -10.75
C ILE A 717 -11.03 31.10 -11.43
N PRO A 718 -9.71 31.31 -11.42
CA PRO A 718 -8.79 30.46 -12.18
C PRO A 718 -8.43 29.22 -11.37
N TYR A 719 -8.32 28.06 -12.04
CA TYR A 719 -8.17 26.78 -11.36
C TYR A 719 -6.70 26.56 -10.96
N HIS A 720 -6.38 26.87 -9.70
CA HIS A 720 -5.01 26.83 -9.18
C HIS A 720 -4.84 25.85 -8.02
N PHE A 721 -3.60 25.43 -7.80
CA PHE A 721 -3.23 24.61 -6.66
C PHE A 721 -3.40 25.40 -5.36
N LEU A 722 -4.00 24.77 -4.36
CA LEU A 722 -4.18 25.40 -3.06
C LEU A 722 -2.84 25.56 -2.34
N LYS A 723 -2.53 26.80 -1.95
CA LYS A 723 -1.51 27.12 -0.96
C LYS A 723 -2.09 26.92 0.44
N VAL A 724 -1.48 26.05 1.23
CA VAL A 724 -1.99 25.61 2.54
C VAL A 724 -0.92 25.76 3.62
N PRO A 725 -1.32 26.13 4.86
CA PRO A 725 -0.39 26.23 5.99
C PRO A 725 0.11 24.84 6.40
N SER A 726 1.40 24.73 6.68
CA SER A 726 2.02 23.50 7.21
C SER A 726 3.00 23.80 8.33
N ARG A 727 3.35 22.78 9.12
CA ARG A 727 4.30 22.88 10.23
C ARG A 727 5.36 21.79 10.12
N ILE A 728 6.64 22.15 10.16
CA ILE A 728 7.76 21.20 10.18
C ILE A 728 8.10 20.86 11.63
N LEU A 729 7.83 19.63 12.04
CA LEU A 729 8.24 19.10 13.34
C LEU A 729 9.76 18.92 13.45
N ASN A 730 10.27 19.05 14.67
CA ASN A 730 11.65 18.75 15.00
C ASN A 730 11.90 17.24 14.93
N SER A 731 13.07 16.85 14.43
CA SER A 731 13.51 15.45 14.53
C SER A 731 13.75 15.06 15.99
N PRO A 732 13.33 13.86 16.43
CA PRO A 732 13.78 13.33 17.72
C PRO A 732 15.29 13.10 17.72
N GLN A 733 15.90 13.05 18.90
CA GLN A 733 17.31 12.72 19.02
C GLN A 733 17.47 11.18 18.97
N VAL A 734 18.20 10.68 17.98
CA VAL A 734 18.49 9.24 17.80
C VAL A 734 19.72 8.85 18.62
N LEU A 735 19.62 7.78 19.41
CA LEU A 735 20.68 7.28 20.27
C LEU A 735 21.25 5.95 19.74
N TYR A 736 22.58 5.88 19.70
CA TYR A 736 23.40 4.66 19.57
C TYR A 736 24.20 4.46 20.87
N LYS A 737 24.97 3.36 20.99
CA LYS A 737 25.78 3.14 22.19
C LYS A 737 26.89 4.19 22.29
N GLY A 738 26.77 5.12 23.24
CA GLY A 738 27.76 6.18 23.50
C GLY A 738 27.73 7.34 22.49
N VAL A 739 26.78 7.38 21.57
CA VAL A 739 26.67 8.41 20.52
C VAL A 739 25.23 8.88 20.42
N SER A 740 25.01 10.20 20.46
CA SER A 740 23.72 10.81 20.18
C SER A 740 23.74 11.55 18.84
N LEU A 741 22.60 11.57 18.15
CA LEU A 741 22.41 12.21 16.85
C LEU A 741 21.22 13.14 16.92
N THR A 742 21.48 14.44 16.94
CA THR A 742 20.48 15.50 16.84
C THR A 742 20.63 16.20 15.49
N TYR A 743 19.55 16.33 14.72
CA TYR A 743 19.57 17.22 13.56
C TYR A 743 19.51 18.67 14.04
N VAL A 744 20.60 19.40 13.89
CA VAL A 744 20.64 20.86 14.10
C VAL A 744 20.08 21.53 12.85
N GLU A 745 19.18 22.49 13.01
CA GLU A 745 18.62 23.24 11.88
C GLU A 745 19.62 24.27 11.35
N LYS A 746 19.66 24.45 10.03
CA LYS A 746 20.45 25.45 9.29
C LYS A 746 19.66 25.94 8.07
N PRO A 747 20.03 27.06 7.44
CA PRO A 747 19.58 27.41 6.09
C PRO A 747 19.83 26.30 5.04
N PHE A 748 19.13 26.41 3.91
CA PHE A 748 19.25 25.54 2.74
C PHE A 748 20.60 25.74 2.03
N GLU A 749 21.33 24.64 1.79
CA GLU A 749 22.62 24.62 1.09
C GLU A 749 22.40 24.05 -0.34
N GLU A 750 22.90 24.70 -1.41
CA GLU A 750 22.73 24.15 -2.77
C GLU A 750 23.64 22.95 -3.04
N SER A 751 23.12 21.95 -3.75
CA SER A 751 23.83 20.70 -4.05
C SER A 751 24.74 20.85 -5.28
N ASN A 752 26.04 21.02 -5.08
CA ASN A 752 27.03 21.01 -6.17
C ASN A 752 27.02 19.63 -6.88
N PRO A 753 26.72 19.54 -8.20
CA PRO A 753 26.64 18.27 -8.94
C PRO A 753 27.93 17.43 -8.95
N GLN A 754 29.09 18.05 -8.76
CA GLN A 754 30.38 17.36 -8.72
C GLN A 754 30.60 16.64 -7.36
N ASN A 755 30.01 17.16 -6.28
CA ASN A 755 30.18 16.61 -4.93
C ASN A 755 29.08 15.60 -4.60
N LYS A 756 29.45 14.33 -4.41
CA LYS A 756 28.53 13.22 -4.13
C LYS A 756 28.15 13.09 -2.64
N LEU A 757 28.57 14.01 -1.79
CA LEU A 757 28.20 14.05 -0.36
C LEU A 757 26.86 14.78 -0.17
N PRO A 758 25.97 14.29 0.71
CA PRO A 758 24.70 14.95 0.98
C PRO A 758 24.92 16.32 1.65
N VAL A 759 24.21 17.33 1.15
CA VAL A 759 24.11 18.67 1.78
C VAL A 759 23.36 18.61 3.12
N HIS A 760 23.39 19.67 3.92
CA HIS A 760 22.91 19.61 5.31
C HIS A 760 21.44 19.19 5.45
N GLN A 761 20.52 19.75 4.67
CA GLN A 761 19.09 19.42 4.74
C GLN A 761 18.78 17.95 4.40
N GLU A 762 19.60 17.29 3.58
CA GLU A 762 19.44 15.89 3.22
C GLU A 762 19.75 14.92 4.38
N LYS A 763 20.38 15.41 5.44
CA LYS A 763 20.72 14.64 6.65
C LYS A 763 19.55 14.58 7.65
N LYS A 764 18.54 15.47 7.52
CA LYS A 764 17.35 15.40 8.40
C LYS A 764 16.63 14.07 8.18
N GLY A 765 16.52 13.27 9.23
CA GLY A 765 15.90 11.95 9.16
C GLY A 765 16.61 10.96 8.23
N ASN A 766 17.90 11.14 7.95
CA ASN A 766 18.70 10.27 7.07
C ASN A 766 20.16 10.29 7.51
N TRP A 767 20.58 9.26 8.25
CA TRP A 767 21.90 9.14 8.86
C TRP A 767 22.64 7.89 8.36
N ASN A 768 23.90 7.73 8.79
CA ASN A 768 24.74 6.56 8.47
C ASN A 768 25.14 5.81 9.75
N LEU A 769 25.67 4.60 9.59
CA LEU A 769 26.20 3.77 10.70
C LEU A 769 27.68 4.02 11.01
N ASN A 770 28.38 4.91 10.31
CA ASN A 770 29.81 5.14 10.53
C ASN A 770 30.08 5.46 12.00
N ASP A 771 31.08 4.79 12.59
CA ASP A 771 31.53 5.02 13.98
C ASP A 771 30.47 4.77 15.07
N LYS A 772 29.34 4.13 14.71
CA LYS A 772 28.24 3.82 15.61
C LYS A 772 28.17 2.32 15.92
N ILE A 773 28.00 2.02 17.21
CA ILE A 773 27.80 0.69 17.78
C ILE A 773 26.33 0.56 18.19
N PHE A 774 25.72 -0.60 17.97
CA PHE A 774 24.33 -0.84 18.35
C PHE A 774 24.11 -0.70 19.86
N CYS A 775 22.99 -0.12 20.28
CA CYS A 775 22.66 0.08 21.70
C CYS A 775 22.71 -1.21 22.52
N LYS A 776 22.10 -2.28 22.00
CA LYS A 776 21.99 -3.59 22.66
C LYS A 776 22.31 -4.70 21.66
N PRO A 777 23.60 -5.04 21.45
CA PRO A 777 24.00 -6.22 20.69
C PRO A 777 23.81 -7.51 21.51
N PRO A 778 23.77 -8.70 20.89
CA PRO A 778 23.76 -9.97 21.62
C PRO A 778 25.03 -10.15 22.47
N LYS A 779 24.86 -10.63 23.71
CA LYS A 779 25.98 -10.93 24.62
C LYS A 779 26.73 -12.21 24.24
N LYS A 780 26.01 -13.28 23.86
CA LYS A 780 26.59 -14.54 23.37
C LYS A 780 27.37 -14.31 22.06
N LEU A 781 28.40 -15.13 21.82
CA LEU A 781 29.05 -15.22 20.51
C LEU A 781 28.09 -15.88 19.52
N LEU A 782 27.98 -15.34 18.30
CA LEU A 782 27.09 -15.86 17.28
C LEU A 782 27.82 -16.80 16.31
N ASP A 783 27.44 -18.08 16.33
CA ASP A 783 27.84 -19.06 15.31
C ASP A 783 27.09 -18.80 13.99
N ILE A 784 27.77 -18.36 12.94
CA ILE A 784 27.19 -18.17 11.60
C ILE A 784 27.56 -19.34 10.68
N ILE A 785 26.55 -19.99 10.13
CA ILE A 785 26.67 -21.14 9.22
C ILE A 785 26.16 -20.73 7.82
N PRO A 786 27.04 -20.51 6.84
CA PRO A 786 26.67 -20.24 5.45
C PRO A 786 26.30 -21.52 4.70
N ILE A 787 25.14 -21.50 4.04
CA ILE A 787 24.61 -22.57 3.20
C ILE A 787 24.32 -21.98 1.81
N ILE A 788 24.97 -22.48 0.78
CA ILE A 788 24.72 -22.06 -0.62
C ILE A 788 23.48 -22.80 -1.12
N ILE A 789 22.54 -22.07 -1.74
CA ILE A 789 21.35 -22.63 -2.38
C ILE A 789 21.36 -22.31 -3.88
N SER A 790 21.16 -23.33 -4.71
CA SER A 790 20.96 -23.19 -6.16
C SER A 790 19.88 -24.13 -6.68
N SER A 791 19.12 -23.66 -7.68
CA SER A 791 18.22 -24.49 -8.49
C SER A 791 18.93 -25.31 -9.56
N ARG A 792 20.22 -25.03 -9.86
CA ARG A 792 20.99 -25.74 -10.89
C ARG A 792 21.33 -27.15 -10.44
N LYS A 793 21.54 -28.04 -11.42
CA LYS A 793 21.99 -29.41 -11.17
C LYS A 793 23.45 -29.47 -10.73
N THR A 794 24.34 -28.69 -11.35
CA THR A 794 25.80 -28.71 -11.08
C THR A 794 26.25 -27.57 -10.18
N ALA A 795 27.27 -27.84 -9.36
CA ALA A 795 27.85 -26.89 -8.41
C ALA A 795 28.91 -25.95 -9.02
N GLU A 796 29.34 -26.18 -10.26
CA GLU A 796 30.48 -25.47 -10.91
C GLU A 796 30.27 -23.95 -11.00
N LEU A 797 29.00 -23.52 -11.13
CA LEU A 797 28.59 -22.12 -11.24
C LEU A 797 28.12 -21.54 -9.89
N CYS A 798 28.31 -22.29 -8.79
CA CYS A 798 28.07 -21.82 -7.43
C CYS A 798 29.35 -21.17 -6.83
N PRO A 799 29.22 -20.35 -5.76
CA PRO A 799 30.36 -19.77 -5.06
C PRO A 799 31.33 -20.82 -4.53
N LYS A 800 32.63 -20.68 -4.77
CA LYS A 800 33.65 -21.57 -4.17
C LYS A 800 33.86 -21.25 -2.69
N TYR A 801 34.26 -22.25 -1.90
CA TYR A 801 34.50 -22.11 -0.45
C TYR A 801 35.40 -20.91 -0.10
N ASN A 802 36.52 -20.74 -0.81
CA ASN A 802 37.46 -19.63 -0.59
C ASN A 802 36.83 -18.25 -0.86
N GLU A 803 35.99 -18.12 -1.90
CA GLU A 803 35.28 -16.87 -2.20
C GLU A 803 34.29 -16.53 -1.08
N VAL A 804 33.51 -17.52 -0.62
CA VAL A 804 32.56 -17.33 0.48
C VAL A 804 33.28 -16.98 1.76
N LYS A 805 34.38 -17.66 2.10
CA LYS A 805 35.19 -17.36 3.29
C LYS A 805 35.67 -15.90 3.27
N GLN A 806 36.34 -15.44 2.22
CA GLN A 806 36.79 -14.04 2.14
C GLN A 806 35.66 -13.00 2.24
N VAL A 807 34.47 -13.32 1.74
CA VAL A 807 33.30 -12.42 1.82
C VAL A 807 32.68 -12.46 3.23
N MET A 808 32.69 -13.63 3.88
CA MET A 808 32.31 -13.79 5.28
C MET A 808 33.28 -13.06 6.22
N ASP A 809 34.59 -13.15 6.01
CA ASP A 809 35.59 -12.47 6.85
C ASP A 809 35.39 -10.94 6.80
N SER A 810 35.16 -10.39 5.60
CA SER A 810 34.77 -8.99 5.41
C SER A 810 33.44 -8.64 6.11
N PHE A 811 32.45 -9.54 6.09
CA PHE A 811 31.22 -9.35 6.86
C PHE A 811 31.48 -9.34 8.39
N LEU A 812 32.29 -10.26 8.91
CA LEU A 812 32.59 -10.38 10.34
C LEU A 812 33.32 -9.14 10.89
N VAL A 813 34.26 -8.56 10.13
CA VAL A 813 34.90 -7.28 10.50
C VAL A 813 33.87 -6.16 10.63
N ASN A 814 33.02 -5.99 9.61
CA ASN A 814 31.96 -4.96 9.61
C ASN A 814 30.91 -5.21 10.71
N ALA A 815 30.60 -6.46 11.02
CA ALA A 815 29.69 -6.83 12.11
C ALA A 815 30.28 -6.51 13.49
N LYS A 816 31.57 -6.81 13.70
CA LYS A 816 32.33 -6.47 14.92
C LYS A 816 32.36 -4.96 15.17
N GLN A 817 32.51 -4.14 14.13
CA GLN A 817 32.42 -2.67 14.22
C GLN A 817 31.04 -2.16 14.70
N ARG A 818 29.96 -2.94 14.52
CA ARG A 818 28.62 -2.61 15.06
C ARG A 818 28.35 -3.21 16.44
N GLY A 819 29.33 -3.90 17.02
CA GLY A 819 29.22 -4.60 18.31
C GLY A 819 28.69 -6.03 18.22
N LEU A 820 28.42 -6.57 17.02
CA LEU A 820 28.07 -7.98 16.86
C LEU A 820 29.31 -8.86 16.98
N ARG A 821 29.39 -9.68 18.04
CA ARG A 821 30.41 -10.72 18.15
C ARG A 821 29.91 -11.98 17.44
N ALA A 822 30.51 -12.31 16.30
CA ALA A 822 30.17 -13.48 15.50
C ALA A 822 31.42 -14.18 14.99
N ILE A 823 31.30 -15.48 14.69
CA ILE A 823 32.31 -16.28 13.99
C ILE A 823 31.67 -17.06 12.83
N PHE A 824 32.46 -17.35 11.80
CA PHE A 824 32.10 -18.32 10.77
C PHE A 824 32.43 -19.72 11.30
N LYS A 825 31.46 -20.64 11.24
CA LYS A 825 31.58 -22.00 11.79
C LYS A 825 31.07 -23.05 10.79
N GLY A 826 31.76 -24.19 10.77
CA GLY A 826 31.45 -25.33 9.91
C GLY A 826 31.97 -25.20 8.48
N LYS A 827 31.69 -26.22 7.67
CA LYS A 827 31.96 -26.24 6.23
C LYS A 827 30.87 -25.48 5.48
N VAL A 828 31.20 -24.82 4.36
CA VAL A 828 30.18 -24.21 3.48
C VAL A 828 29.49 -25.33 2.70
N GLU A 829 28.28 -25.70 3.11
CA GLU A 829 27.49 -26.70 2.39
C GLU A 829 26.81 -26.10 1.15
N THR A 830 26.79 -26.88 0.06
CA THR A 830 26.26 -26.44 -1.24
C THR A 830 25.09 -27.31 -1.68
N ILE A 831 23.89 -26.73 -1.61
CA ILE A 831 22.63 -27.39 -1.94
C ILE A 831 22.24 -27.04 -3.38
N CYS A 832 22.58 -27.94 -4.30
CA CYS A 832 22.13 -27.91 -5.70
C CYS A 832 20.75 -28.57 -5.84
N SER A 833 20.09 -28.35 -6.98
CA SER A 833 18.75 -28.85 -7.31
C SER A 833 17.68 -28.54 -6.25
N PHE A 834 17.76 -27.38 -5.59
CA PHE A 834 16.73 -26.92 -4.67
C PHE A 834 15.58 -26.24 -5.43
N SER A 835 14.39 -26.82 -5.35
CA SER A 835 13.14 -26.24 -5.85
C SER A 835 12.02 -26.38 -4.82
N ALA A 836 10.96 -25.59 -4.98
CA ALA A 836 9.69 -25.86 -4.31
C ALA A 836 9.14 -27.26 -4.70
N PRO A 837 8.30 -27.88 -3.85
CA PRO A 837 7.65 -29.16 -4.18
C PRO A 837 6.70 -29.03 -5.36
N TRP A 838 6.58 -30.10 -6.15
CA TRP A 838 5.70 -30.15 -7.33
C TRP A 838 4.86 -31.42 -7.35
N THR A 839 3.81 -31.41 -8.16
CA THR A 839 2.90 -32.54 -8.35
C THR A 839 3.39 -33.42 -9.50
N SER A 840 3.47 -34.74 -9.28
CA SER A 840 3.68 -35.70 -10.38
C SER A 840 2.44 -36.57 -10.59
N ASN A 841 1.85 -36.49 -11.79
CA ASN A 841 0.83 -37.44 -12.23
C ASN A 841 1.52 -38.68 -12.80
N ASN A 842 1.53 -39.79 -12.05
CA ASN A 842 2.00 -41.08 -12.57
C ASN A 842 0.94 -41.70 -13.50
N SER A 843 0.80 -41.15 -14.72
CA SER A 843 0.03 -41.81 -15.78
C SER A 843 0.82 -43.01 -16.31
N PHE A 844 0.65 -44.18 -15.70
CA PHE A 844 1.16 -45.43 -16.24
C PHE A 844 0.52 -45.71 -17.61
N ARG A 845 1.24 -45.40 -18.69
CA ARG A 845 0.93 -45.94 -20.03
C ARG A 845 1.24 -47.42 -20.00
N ASN A 846 0.24 -48.24 -19.70
CA ASN A 846 0.37 -49.69 -19.67
C ASN A 846 0.42 -50.23 -21.11
N THR A 847 1.59 -50.16 -21.75
CA THR A 847 1.85 -50.67 -23.09
C THR A 847 2.03 -52.19 -23.08
N ASN A 848 0.97 -52.91 -22.69
CA ASN A 848 0.90 -54.36 -22.80
C ASN A 848 -0.22 -54.75 -23.78
N SER A 849 0.17 -54.93 -25.04
CA SER A 849 -0.69 -55.37 -26.13
C SER A 849 -0.88 -56.89 -26.11
N TYR A 850 -1.87 -57.37 -25.35
CA TYR A 850 -2.36 -58.75 -25.47
C TYR A 850 -3.84 -58.76 -25.88
N ARG A 851 -4.12 -59.41 -27.02
CA ARG A 851 -5.48 -59.71 -27.47
C ARG A 851 -6.04 -60.86 -26.62
N GLY A 852 -7.12 -60.61 -25.88
CA GLY A 852 -7.88 -61.66 -25.18
C GLY A 852 -9.37 -61.33 -25.17
N ARG A 853 -10.20 -62.22 -25.71
CA ARG A 853 -11.67 -62.16 -25.56
C ARG A 853 -12.04 -62.76 -24.21
N GLY A 854 -12.76 -62.01 -23.37
CA GLY A 854 -13.28 -62.49 -22.08
C GLY A 854 -14.07 -61.39 -21.38
N GLY A 855 -15.23 -61.75 -20.80
CA GLY A 855 -16.10 -60.80 -20.11
C GLY A 855 -15.70 -60.57 -18.64
N GLY A 856 -16.07 -59.42 -18.08
CA GLY A 856 -15.82 -59.10 -16.67
C GLY A 856 -15.76 -57.59 -16.42
N GLY A 857 -16.92 -56.94 -16.28
CA GLY A 857 -17.07 -55.49 -16.18
C GLY A 857 -16.62 -54.85 -14.86
N PHE A 858 -15.41 -55.15 -14.36
CA PHE A 858 -14.83 -54.42 -13.23
C PHE A 858 -14.35 -53.03 -13.68
N GLN A 859 -15.08 -51.99 -13.26
CA GLN A 859 -14.59 -50.62 -13.31
C GLN A 859 -13.47 -50.43 -12.28
N ASN A 860 -12.23 -50.71 -12.68
CA ASN A 860 -11.07 -50.17 -11.98
C ASN A 860 -11.09 -48.64 -12.14
N GLU A 861 -11.62 -47.94 -11.13
CA GLU A 861 -11.30 -46.53 -10.90
C GLU A 861 -9.78 -46.44 -10.69
N SER A 862 -9.03 -46.18 -11.77
CA SER A 862 -7.61 -45.87 -11.71
C SER A 862 -7.44 -44.50 -11.03
N TYR A 863 -7.47 -44.50 -9.71
CA TYR A 863 -7.15 -43.33 -8.87
C TYR A 863 -5.78 -42.81 -9.29
N ASN A 864 -5.77 -41.71 -10.05
CA ASN A 864 -4.56 -40.95 -10.37
C ASN A 864 -3.97 -40.40 -9.07
N LYS A 865 -3.14 -41.21 -8.42
CA LYS A 865 -2.46 -40.88 -7.17
C LYS A 865 -1.40 -39.83 -7.48
N VAL A 866 -1.81 -38.57 -7.48
CA VAL A 866 -0.92 -37.42 -7.56
C VAL A 866 -0.07 -37.44 -6.31
N GLU A 867 1.24 -37.58 -6.46
CA GLU A 867 2.20 -37.55 -5.34
C GLU A 867 2.99 -36.23 -5.38
N THR A 868 3.13 -35.59 -4.22
CA THR A 868 3.96 -34.41 -4.06
C THR A 868 5.42 -34.85 -3.99
N ARG A 869 6.25 -34.40 -4.93
CA ARG A 869 7.69 -34.68 -4.88
C ARG A 869 8.43 -33.50 -4.27
N ILE A 870 9.32 -33.81 -3.35
CA ILE A 870 10.27 -32.88 -2.74
C ILE A 870 11.60 -33.03 -3.49
N SER A 871 12.23 -31.89 -3.80
CA SER A 871 13.49 -31.85 -4.56
C SER A 871 14.65 -32.49 -3.79
N GLU A 872 15.64 -33.07 -4.50
CA GLU A 872 16.84 -33.61 -3.85
C GLU A 872 17.61 -32.53 -3.07
N GLY A 873 17.58 -31.28 -3.55
CA GLY A 873 18.12 -30.14 -2.82
C GLY A 873 17.38 -29.87 -1.50
N GLU A 874 16.05 -29.92 -1.48
CA GLU A 874 15.32 -29.80 -0.21
C GLU A 874 15.64 -30.99 0.72
N LYS A 875 15.68 -32.23 0.22
CA LYS A 875 16.10 -33.39 1.06
C LYS A 875 17.50 -33.24 1.63
N ALA A 876 18.45 -32.73 0.84
CA ALA A 876 19.81 -32.44 1.31
C ALA A 876 19.82 -31.34 2.37
N LEU A 877 19.02 -30.28 2.19
CA LEU A 877 18.88 -29.22 3.20
C LEU A 877 18.28 -29.73 4.52
N LEU A 878 17.30 -30.66 4.47
CA LEU A 878 16.74 -31.26 5.68
C LEU A 878 17.82 -32.05 6.46
N LYS A 879 18.67 -32.83 5.80
CA LYS A 879 19.81 -33.51 6.45
C LYS A 879 20.81 -32.53 7.11
N VAL A 880 20.93 -31.32 6.57
CA VAL A 880 21.76 -30.24 7.16
C VAL A 880 21.05 -29.59 8.35
N PHE A 881 19.72 -29.56 8.37
CA PHE A 881 18.96 -29.13 9.56
C PHE A 881 19.05 -30.13 10.71
N ASP A 882 19.13 -31.42 10.42
CA ASP A 882 19.27 -32.48 11.44
C ASP A 882 20.65 -32.47 12.15
N THR A 883 21.65 -31.74 11.63
CA THR A 883 23.01 -31.64 12.20
C THR A 883 23.36 -30.27 12.79
N ILE A 884 22.53 -29.24 12.62
CA ILE A 884 22.80 -27.87 13.08
C ILE A 884 22.15 -27.57 14.43
N SER A 885 22.91 -26.94 15.33
CA SER A 885 22.41 -26.44 16.61
C SER A 885 21.33 -25.37 16.44
N SER A 886 20.29 -25.44 17.26
CA SER A 886 19.18 -24.47 17.29
C SER A 886 19.58 -23.06 17.76
N GLU A 887 20.77 -22.88 18.36
CA GLU A 887 21.32 -21.55 18.67
C GLU A 887 22.10 -20.92 17.49
N SER A 888 22.43 -21.67 16.44
CA SER A 888 23.22 -21.17 15.30
C SER A 888 22.40 -20.31 14.32
N TYR A 889 23.07 -19.40 13.61
CA TYR A 889 22.46 -18.47 12.67
C TYR A 889 22.79 -18.84 11.21
N MET A 890 21.77 -19.16 10.42
CA MET A 890 21.92 -19.63 9.04
C MET A 890 22.00 -18.48 8.02
N PHE A 891 23.02 -18.50 7.16
CA PHE A 891 23.18 -17.59 6.02
C PHE A 891 22.89 -18.33 4.70
N PHE A 892 21.67 -18.18 4.17
CA PHE A 892 21.29 -18.78 2.89
C PHE A 892 21.81 -17.94 1.72
N ILE A 893 22.92 -18.34 1.13
CA ILE A 893 23.54 -17.66 -0.01
C ILE A 893 22.86 -18.14 -1.29
N LEU A 894 21.98 -17.30 -1.84
CA LEU A 894 21.24 -17.59 -3.07
C LEU A 894 22.15 -17.34 -4.28
N ALA A 895 22.60 -18.41 -4.95
CA ALA A 895 23.48 -18.34 -6.11
C ALA A 895 22.75 -17.78 -7.35
N ASP A 896 21.50 -18.22 -7.57
CA ASP A 896 20.68 -17.89 -8.74
C ASP A 896 19.98 -16.51 -8.69
N GLY A 897 20.43 -15.61 -7.81
CA GLY A 897 19.87 -14.26 -7.73
C GLY A 897 18.59 -14.19 -6.90
N ARG A 898 17.53 -13.61 -7.48
CA ARG A 898 16.20 -13.48 -6.84
C ARG A 898 15.26 -14.56 -7.39
N ASN A 899 15.21 -15.72 -6.73
CA ASN A 899 14.15 -16.71 -6.97
C ASN A 899 13.14 -16.68 -5.81
N THR A 900 11.90 -16.29 -6.13
CA THR A 900 10.82 -16.09 -5.16
C THR A 900 10.31 -17.40 -4.55
N GLU A 901 10.21 -18.47 -5.33
CA GLU A 901 9.72 -19.79 -4.86
C GLU A 901 10.73 -20.45 -3.92
N ILE A 902 12.03 -20.36 -4.24
CA ILE A 902 13.12 -20.80 -3.37
C ILE A 902 13.08 -20.04 -2.04
N TYR A 903 12.94 -18.71 -2.08
CA TYR A 903 12.84 -17.89 -0.88
C TYR A 903 11.60 -18.28 -0.03
N GLN A 904 10.43 -18.43 -0.65
CA GLN A 904 9.20 -18.90 0.02
C GLN A 904 9.40 -20.25 0.71
N ARG A 905 10.01 -21.22 0.01
CA ARG A 905 10.21 -22.56 0.57
C ARG A 905 11.23 -22.57 1.71
N ILE A 906 12.35 -21.86 1.59
CA ILE A 906 13.31 -21.67 2.69
C ILE A 906 12.61 -21.03 3.90
N LYS A 907 11.77 -20.00 3.68
CA LYS A 907 11.08 -19.30 4.77
C LYS A 907 10.02 -20.14 5.46
N TYR A 908 9.23 -20.91 4.72
CA TYR A 908 8.33 -21.90 5.30
C TYR A 908 9.09 -22.90 6.20
N LEU A 909 10.16 -23.51 5.69
CA LEU A 909 10.93 -24.50 6.43
C LEU A 909 11.60 -23.90 7.69
N THR A 910 12.24 -22.75 7.57
CA THR A 910 13.05 -22.18 8.67
C THR A 910 12.25 -21.40 9.69
N ASP A 911 11.27 -20.60 9.27
CA ASP A 911 10.55 -19.71 10.19
C ASP A 911 9.35 -20.40 10.86
N SER A 912 8.65 -21.29 10.14
CA SER A 912 7.45 -22.02 10.61
C SER A 912 7.76 -23.46 11.04
N LYS A 913 8.37 -24.29 10.18
CA LYS A 913 8.57 -25.72 10.50
C LYS A 913 9.64 -25.94 11.59
N TYR A 914 10.88 -25.53 11.36
CA TYR A 914 12.02 -25.84 12.24
C TYR A 914 12.37 -24.76 13.28
N GLY A 915 12.12 -23.48 12.99
CA GLY A 915 12.36 -22.39 13.94
C GLY A 915 13.80 -21.86 14.02
N PHE A 916 14.59 -22.00 12.95
CA PHE A 916 15.98 -21.54 12.90
C PHE A 916 16.12 -20.04 12.60
N LEU A 917 17.07 -19.39 13.28
CA LEU A 917 17.44 -18.00 12.99
C LEU A 917 18.20 -17.91 11.67
N ASN A 918 17.74 -17.05 10.76
CA ASN A 918 18.27 -17.06 9.40
C ASN A 918 18.16 -15.72 8.62
N SER A 919 19.07 -15.55 7.67
CA SER A 919 19.05 -14.49 6.65
C SER A 919 19.36 -15.06 5.26
N CYS A 920 18.60 -14.65 4.24
CA CYS A 920 18.88 -14.96 2.84
C CYS A 920 19.68 -13.82 2.21
N LEU A 921 20.80 -14.15 1.56
CA LEU A 921 21.75 -13.23 0.96
C LEU A 921 21.87 -13.52 -0.55
N VAL A 922 21.71 -12.52 -1.41
CA VAL A 922 21.90 -12.70 -2.86
C VAL A 922 23.39 -12.64 -3.19
N TRP A 923 23.96 -13.69 -3.78
CA TRP A 923 25.41 -13.79 -4.00
C TRP A 923 25.99 -12.62 -4.79
N SER A 924 25.33 -12.21 -5.89
CA SER A 924 25.77 -11.10 -6.75
C SER A 924 25.79 -9.73 -6.04
N LYS A 925 25.15 -9.60 -4.87
CA LYS A 925 25.27 -8.43 -3.99
C LYS A 925 26.31 -8.67 -2.89
N PHE A 926 26.27 -9.83 -2.24
CA PHE A 926 27.15 -10.13 -1.10
C PHE A 926 28.63 -10.17 -1.50
N LYS A 927 28.95 -10.75 -2.67
CA LYS A 927 30.34 -10.84 -3.16
C LYS A 927 31.02 -9.50 -3.41
N LYS A 928 30.28 -8.39 -3.41
CA LYS A 928 30.82 -7.02 -3.52
C LYS A 928 31.45 -6.50 -2.22
N LYS A 929 31.43 -7.25 -1.11
CA LYS A 929 32.08 -6.93 0.20
C LYS A 929 31.74 -5.53 0.77
N SER A 930 30.61 -4.93 0.35
CA SER A 930 30.24 -3.55 0.71
C SER A 930 29.93 -3.39 2.20
N SER A 931 30.62 -2.48 2.88
CA SER A 931 30.41 -2.22 4.32
C SER A 931 28.98 -1.74 4.64
N VAL A 932 28.35 -0.98 3.75
CA VAL A 932 26.93 -0.57 3.89
C VAL A 932 26.00 -1.78 3.82
N TYR A 933 26.21 -2.68 2.85
CA TYR A 933 25.42 -3.92 2.73
C TYR A 933 25.60 -4.83 3.96
N ASN A 934 26.84 -5.01 4.41
CA ASN A 934 27.17 -5.83 5.58
C ASN A 934 26.64 -5.23 6.89
N SER A 935 26.68 -3.90 7.05
CA SER A 935 26.10 -3.20 8.21
C SER A 935 24.57 -3.27 8.21
N ASN A 936 23.92 -3.20 7.04
CA ASN A 936 22.47 -3.37 6.91
C ASN A 936 22.00 -4.81 7.19
N ILE A 937 22.81 -5.82 6.87
CA ILE A 937 22.60 -7.20 7.31
C ILE A 937 22.76 -7.32 8.82
N SER A 938 23.78 -6.68 9.39
CA SER A 938 24.04 -6.67 10.84
C SER A 938 22.87 -6.10 11.63
N MET A 939 22.26 -5.00 11.18
CA MET A 939 21.04 -4.43 11.78
C MET A 939 19.90 -5.46 11.88
N LYS A 940 19.69 -6.26 10.83
CA LYS A 940 18.65 -7.30 10.79
C LYS A 940 18.96 -8.49 11.69
N ILE A 941 20.22 -8.89 11.80
CA ILE A 941 20.66 -9.98 12.69
C ILE A 941 20.42 -9.57 14.14
N ASN A 942 20.81 -8.35 14.52
CA ASN A 942 20.66 -7.86 15.89
C ASN A 942 19.19 -7.90 16.36
N LEU A 943 18.25 -7.42 15.52
CA LEU A 943 16.82 -7.45 15.83
C LEU A 943 16.27 -8.88 15.95
N LYS A 944 16.76 -9.84 15.16
CA LYS A 944 16.37 -11.26 15.29
C LYS A 944 16.94 -11.93 16.55
N MET A 945 18.10 -11.46 17.01
CA MET A 945 18.73 -11.84 18.27
C MET A 945 18.15 -11.11 19.49
N GLN A 946 16.98 -10.44 19.37
CA GLN A 946 16.30 -9.67 20.42
C GLN A 946 17.12 -8.48 20.98
N GLY A 947 18.17 -8.09 20.26
CA GLY A 947 18.90 -6.85 20.47
C GLY A 947 18.24 -5.66 19.77
N PHE A 948 18.81 -4.47 19.92
CA PHE A 948 18.38 -3.29 19.17
C PHE A 948 19.53 -2.38 18.74
N ASN A 949 19.31 -1.73 17.60
CA ASN A 949 20.33 -0.97 16.87
C ASN A 949 20.45 0.46 17.41
N HIS A 950 19.32 1.17 17.45
CA HIS A 950 19.18 2.52 17.97
C HIS A 950 17.83 2.68 18.67
N THR A 951 17.71 3.70 19.51
CA THR A 951 16.45 4.15 20.14
C THR A 951 16.40 5.69 20.09
N LEU A 952 15.45 6.34 20.77
CA LEU A 952 15.38 7.81 20.88
C LEU A 952 15.73 8.30 22.29
N SER A 953 15.82 9.62 22.48
CA SER A 953 16.10 10.24 23.77
C SER A 953 15.05 9.93 24.84
N ALA A 954 15.42 9.99 26.11
CA ALA A 954 14.44 9.80 27.20
C ALA A 954 13.25 10.78 27.12
N PRO A 955 13.43 12.10 26.84
CA PRO A 955 12.30 13.00 26.56
C PRO A 955 11.39 12.54 25.42
N ASP A 956 11.95 12.11 24.29
CA ASP A 956 11.19 11.63 23.11
C ASP A 956 10.33 10.39 23.41
N MET A 957 10.82 9.53 24.31
CA MET A 957 10.22 8.24 24.64
C MET A 957 9.27 8.32 25.84
N ASN A 958 9.55 9.21 26.80
CA ASN A 958 8.72 9.46 27.98
C ASN A 958 7.35 10.07 27.63
N LEU A 959 7.16 10.59 26.41
CA LEU A 959 5.82 10.92 25.88
C LEU A 959 4.85 9.72 25.99
N LEU A 960 5.37 8.50 25.80
CA LEU A 960 4.63 7.25 25.76
C LEU A 960 4.76 6.43 27.06
N VAL A 961 5.25 7.04 28.14
CA VAL A 961 5.31 6.42 29.47
C VAL A 961 4.20 7.03 30.33
N ASP A 962 3.41 6.20 31.01
CA ASP A 962 2.44 6.73 31.96
C ASP A 962 3.15 7.37 33.16
N LYS A 963 2.75 8.59 33.52
CA LYS A 963 3.40 9.36 34.58
C LYS A 963 3.16 8.78 35.98
N ASN A 964 2.02 8.13 36.19
CA ASN A 964 1.56 7.64 37.48
C ASN A 964 2.19 6.27 37.78
N THR A 965 2.17 5.34 36.82
CA THR A 965 2.70 3.97 37.02
C THR A 965 4.10 3.74 36.46
N GLN A 966 4.66 4.69 35.71
CA GLN A 966 5.96 4.61 35.02
C GLN A 966 6.06 3.48 33.98
N LEU A 967 4.92 2.89 33.59
CA LEU A 967 4.83 1.85 32.58
C LEU A 967 4.80 2.44 31.16
N PRO A 968 5.48 1.82 30.17
CA PRO A 968 5.31 2.18 28.76
C PRO A 968 3.91 1.82 28.26
N ALA A 969 3.33 2.63 27.39
CA ALA A 969 2.15 2.24 26.62
C ALA A 969 2.48 1.04 25.72
N LEU A 970 1.56 0.08 25.59
CA LEU A 970 1.68 -0.98 24.60
C LEU A 970 1.27 -0.42 23.24
N VAL A 971 2.24 -0.29 22.34
CA VAL A 971 2.01 0.16 20.97
C VAL A 971 1.88 -1.06 20.06
N LEU A 972 0.73 -1.14 19.40
CA LEU A 972 0.35 -2.20 18.47
C LEU A 972 0.41 -1.68 17.03
N GLY A 973 0.75 -2.56 16.09
CA GLY A 973 0.69 -2.30 14.64
C GLY A 973 -0.05 -3.42 13.92
N GLY A 974 -0.98 -3.08 13.02
CA GLY A 974 -1.76 -4.04 12.25
C GLY A 974 -1.89 -3.69 10.77
N ASP A 975 -1.80 -4.71 9.93
CA ASP A 975 -1.91 -4.67 8.46
C ASP A 975 -2.71 -5.89 7.99
N VAL A 976 -3.33 -5.78 6.82
CA VAL A 976 -3.98 -6.89 6.11
C VAL A 976 -3.55 -6.93 4.66
N THR A 977 -3.21 -8.12 4.17
CA THR A 977 -2.75 -8.36 2.80
C THR A 977 -3.69 -9.32 2.07
N HIS A 978 -4.26 -8.86 0.95
CA HIS A 978 -5.08 -9.66 0.03
C HIS A 978 -4.24 -10.32 -1.09
N TYR A 979 -4.84 -11.27 -1.81
CA TYR A 979 -4.21 -11.99 -2.93
C TYR A 979 -4.94 -11.82 -4.28
N PRO A 980 -4.46 -10.95 -5.19
CA PRO A 980 -5.12 -10.71 -6.48
C PRO A 980 -5.06 -11.86 -7.51
N GLU A 981 -4.25 -12.90 -7.30
CA GLU A 981 -3.92 -13.88 -8.35
C GLU A 981 -4.55 -15.28 -8.16
N LYS A 982 -5.28 -15.57 -7.07
CA LYS A 982 -5.70 -16.95 -6.72
C LYS A 982 -7.02 -17.09 -5.93
N ASP A 983 -7.84 -16.05 -5.74
CA ASP A 983 -9.10 -16.13 -4.97
C ASP A 983 -8.92 -16.76 -3.57
N GLN A 984 -7.95 -16.24 -2.80
CA GLN A 984 -7.57 -16.77 -1.48
C GLN A 984 -7.96 -15.80 -0.35
N PRO A 985 -8.26 -16.28 0.87
CA PRO A 985 -8.54 -15.42 2.01
C PRO A 985 -7.39 -14.46 2.31
N SER A 986 -7.72 -13.29 2.85
CA SER A 986 -6.73 -12.31 3.31
C SER A 986 -5.85 -12.88 4.43
N ILE A 987 -4.64 -12.33 4.61
CA ILE A 987 -3.83 -12.57 5.81
C ILE A 987 -3.78 -11.29 6.62
N SER A 988 -4.00 -11.42 7.93
CA SER A 988 -3.90 -10.35 8.92
C SER A 988 -2.72 -10.58 9.84
N ALA A 989 -2.07 -9.50 10.31
CA ALA A 989 -0.99 -9.55 11.28
C ALA A 989 -1.15 -8.49 12.37
N LEU A 990 -0.67 -8.80 13.57
CA LEU A 990 -0.59 -7.85 14.69
C LEU A 990 0.78 -7.97 15.36
N VAL A 991 1.54 -6.87 15.38
CA VAL A 991 2.78 -6.72 16.15
C VAL A 991 2.53 -5.89 17.42
N GLY A 992 3.34 -6.10 18.46
CA GLY A 992 3.25 -5.31 19.69
C GLY A 992 4.61 -5.05 20.34
N SER A 993 4.80 -3.84 20.86
CA SER A 993 5.99 -3.42 21.58
C SER A 993 6.14 -4.14 22.92
N ILE A 994 7.37 -4.48 23.31
CA ILE A 994 7.64 -5.19 24.57
C ILE A 994 8.17 -4.30 25.71
N ASP A 995 8.77 -3.14 25.41
CA ASP A 995 9.45 -2.30 26.41
C ASP A 995 9.39 -0.79 26.06
N ARG A 996 9.84 0.05 27.01
CA ARG A 996 9.94 1.51 26.86
C ARG A 996 11.02 1.99 25.87
N HIS A 997 11.73 1.09 25.19
CA HIS A 997 12.66 1.46 24.11
C HIS A 997 12.00 1.40 22.73
N TYR A 998 10.84 0.74 22.61
CA TYR A 998 10.09 0.57 21.36
C TYR A 998 10.97 0.14 20.17
N CYS A 999 11.94 -0.74 20.43
CA CYS A 999 12.86 -1.26 19.40
C CYS A 999 12.57 -2.71 18.99
N GLN A 1000 11.68 -3.40 19.70
CA GLN A 1000 11.33 -4.80 19.49
C GLN A 1000 9.82 -4.95 19.39
N PHE A 1001 9.36 -5.52 18.27
CA PHE A 1001 7.94 -5.72 17.93
C PHE A 1001 7.66 -7.15 17.45
N PRO A 1002 7.77 -8.20 18.30
CA PRO A 1002 7.26 -9.52 17.94
C PRO A 1002 5.74 -9.47 17.70
N GLY A 1003 5.22 -10.44 16.95
CA GLY A 1003 3.82 -10.42 16.50
C GLY A 1003 3.33 -11.76 15.97
N ASP A 1004 2.01 -11.84 15.84
CA ASP A 1004 1.25 -13.01 15.43
C ASP A 1004 0.49 -12.72 14.12
N TYR A 1005 0.08 -13.77 13.42
CA TYR A 1005 -0.61 -13.66 12.13
C TYR A 1005 -1.67 -14.74 11.96
N MET A 1006 -2.68 -14.46 11.14
CA MET A 1006 -3.86 -15.29 10.97
C MET A 1006 -4.42 -15.19 9.55
N LEU A 1007 -4.85 -16.34 9.01
CA LEU A 1007 -5.63 -16.41 7.76
C LEU A 1007 -7.08 -16.02 8.07
N GLN A 1008 -7.59 -15.02 7.37
CA GLN A 1008 -8.95 -14.50 7.50
C GLN A 1008 -10.01 -15.53 7.00
N GLU A 1009 -11.28 -15.21 7.17
CA GLU A 1009 -12.39 -16.11 6.83
C GLU A 1009 -12.72 -16.07 5.33
N THR A 1010 -12.77 -14.87 4.75
CA THR A 1010 -13.21 -14.62 3.38
C THR A 1010 -12.16 -13.91 2.52
N ILE A 1011 -12.36 -13.95 1.20
CA ILE A 1011 -11.51 -13.31 0.20
C ILE A 1011 -11.73 -11.80 0.27
N GLY A 1012 -10.66 -11.01 0.31
CA GLY A 1012 -10.77 -9.54 0.39
C GLY A 1012 -11.27 -9.01 1.73
N GLN A 1013 -11.41 -9.86 2.76
CA GLN A 1013 -11.75 -9.42 4.12
C GLN A 1013 -10.66 -8.48 4.64
N GLU A 1014 -11.01 -7.21 4.86
CA GLU A 1014 -10.09 -6.21 5.38
C GLU A 1014 -10.13 -6.16 6.91
N MET A 1015 -11.32 -6.19 7.52
CA MET A 1015 -11.46 -6.10 8.98
C MET A 1015 -10.95 -7.35 9.70
N ILE A 1016 -10.10 -7.21 10.72
CA ILE A 1016 -9.45 -8.30 11.45
C ILE A 1016 -10.41 -8.87 12.51
N HIS A 1017 -11.32 -9.73 12.09
CA HIS A 1017 -12.40 -10.26 12.94
C HIS A 1017 -11.88 -11.03 14.17
N GLY A 1018 -10.71 -11.66 14.07
CA GLY A 1018 -10.08 -12.42 15.15
C GLY A 1018 -9.00 -11.65 15.93
N ILE A 1019 -8.98 -10.31 15.92
CA ILE A 1019 -7.90 -9.51 16.51
C ILE A 1019 -7.61 -9.82 17.99
N GLY A 1020 -8.66 -10.20 18.76
CA GLY A 1020 -8.52 -10.62 20.16
C GLY A 1020 -7.58 -11.82 20.35
N ASN A 1021 -7.59 -12.77 19.41
CA ASN A 1021 -6.70 -13.93 19.44
C ASN A 1021 -5.22 -13.55 19.25
N LEU A 1022 -4.97 -12.43 18.55
CA LEU A 1022 -3.62 -11.95 18.28
C LEU A 1022 -3.06 -11.11 19.44
N VAL A 1023 -3.91 -10.36 20.16
CA VAL A 1023 -3.44 -9.43 21.20
C VAL A 1023 -3.05 -10.13 22.51
N ALA A 1024 -3.62 -11.30 22.81
CA ALA A 1024 -3.29 -12.05 24.03
C ALA A 1024 -1.78 -12.35 24.17
N ASN A 1025 -1.13 -12.84 23.10
CA ASN A 1025 0.32 -13.07 23.08
C ASN A 1025 1.13 -11.79 23.27
N ARG A 1026 0.62 -10.64 22.81
CA ARG A 1026 1.27 -9.33 22.97
C ARG A 1026 1.20 -8.87 24.44
N LEU A 1027 0.06 -9.05 25.11
CA LEU A 1027 -0.11 -8.77 26.54
C LEU A 1027 0.78 -9.67 27.40
N THR A 1028 0.81 -10.98 27.15
CA THR A 1028 1.70 -11.92 27.85
C THR A 1028 3.16 -11.53 27.70
N LEU A 1029 3.61 -11.19 26.49
CA LEU A 1029 5.01 -10.82 26.26
C LEU A 1029 5.36 -9.45 26.86
N TYR A 1030 4.48 -8.46 26.79
CA TYR A 1030 4.64 -7.20 27.52
C TYR A 1030 4.78 -7.47 29.03
N ARG A 1031 3.93 -8.33 29.61
CA ARG A 1031 3.94 -8.65 31.04
C ARG A 1031 5.28 -9.23 31.51
N LEU A 1032 5.84 -10.15 30.71
CA LEU A 1032 7.16 -10.76 30.96
C LEU A 1032 8.30 -9.72 30.88
N ASN A 1033 8.14 -8.66 30.10
CA ASN A 1033 9.13 -7.60 29.92
C ASN A 1033 8.96 -6.39 30.87
N ASN A 1034 7.84 -6.27 31.58
CA ASN A 1034 7.51 -5.14 32.46
C ASN A 1034 7.13 -5.60 33.88
N ASN A 1035 8.00 -6.41 34.49
CA ASN A 1035 7.93 -6.83 35.89
C ASN A 1035 6.57 -7.41 36.33
N GLY A 1036 5.93 -8.22 35.49
CA GLY A 1036 4.66 -8.87 35.81
C GLY A 1036 3.42 -7.97 35.67
N LYS A 1037 3.55 -6.71 35.25
CA LYS A 1037 2.45 -5.75 35.10
C LYS A 1037 1.89 -5.72 33.67
N LEU A 1038 0.61 -5.36 33.54
CA LEU A 1038 -0.06 -5.11 32.25
C LEU A 1038 -0.01 -3.61 31.88
N PRO A 1039 -0.09 -3.24 30.60
CA PRO A 1039 -0.06 -1.84 30.17
C PRO A 1039 -1.39 -1.15 30.48
N GLU A 1040 -1.37 0.04 31.08
CA GLU A 1040 -2.59 0.82 31.32
C GLU A 1040 -3.09 1.52 30.05
N LYS A 1041 -2.17 1.80 29.11
CA LYS A 1041 -2.42 2.55 27.88
C LYS A 1041 -2.05 1.71 26.66
N ILE A 1042 -2.94 1.65 25.68
CA ILE A 1042 -2.72 0.95 24.42
C ILE A 1042 -2.94 1.92 23.26
N ILE A 1043 -1.99 1.94 22.32
CA ILE A 1043 -2.08 2.70 21.06
C ILE A 1043 -2.02 1.72 19.90
N TYR A 1044 -3.07 1.64 19.09
CA TYR A 1044 -3.13 0.76 17.94
C TYR A 1044 -3.04 1.55 16.63
N PHE A 1045 -1.98 1.32 15.86
CA PHE A 1045 -1.86 1.82 14.50
C PHE A 1045 -2.33 0.77 13.50
N ARG A 1046 -3.30 1.13 12.65
CA ARG A 1046 -3.93 0.25 11.66
C ARG A 1046 -3.67 0.77 10.25
N ASP A 1047 -3.22 -0.07 9.34
CA ASP A 1047 -3.05 0.26 7.92
C ASP A 1047 -3.83 -0.75 7.06
N GLY A 1048 -4.32 -0.31 5.90
CA GLY A 1048 -5.23 -1.05 5.01
C GLY A 1048 -6.62 -0.43 4.87
N VAL A 1049 -7.23 0.01 5.96
CA VAL A 1049 -8.61 0.55 5.99
C VAL A 1049 -8.80 1.87 5.25
N SER A 1050 -9.95 2.02 4.60
CA SER A 1050 -10.41 3.22 3.89
C SER A 1050 -11.45 4.04 4.66
N GLU A 1051 -11.79 5.23 4.15
CA GLU A 1051 -12.69 6.21 4.78
C GLU A 1051 -14.10 5.65 5.08
N ASP A 1052 -14.56 4.68 4.29
CA ASP A 1052 -15.84 3.94 4.37
C ASP A 1052 -15.84 2.74 5.34
N GLN A 1053 -14.73 2.53 6.05
CA GLN A 1053 -14.51 1.37 6.93
C GLN A 1053 -14.24 1.77 8.39
N PHE A 1054 -14.34 3.06 8.73
CA PHE A 1054 -14.02 3.55 10.07
C PHE A 1054 -15.09 3.12 11.10
N SER A 1055 -16.37 3.15 10.74
CA SER A 1055 -17.43 2.55 11.56
C SER A 1055 -17.23 1.03 11.75
N GLN A 1056 -16.77 0.32 10.71
CA GLN A 1056 -16.49 -1.13 10.80
C GLN A 1056 -15.28 -1.42 11.70
N LEU A 1057 -14.27 -0.55 11.73
CA LEU A 1057 -13.11 -0.65 12.63
C LEU A 1057 -13.51 -0.55 14.10
N ILE A 1058 -14.53 0.26 14.40
CA ILE A 1058 -15.12 0.35 15.73
C ILE A 1058 -15.88 -0.93 16.08
N ASP A 1059 -16.80 -1.34 15.21
CA ASP A 1059 -17.71 -2.46 15.47
C ASP A 1059 -17.02 -3.82 15.55
N ILE A 1060 -15.91 -4.02 14.83
CA ILE A 1060 -15.21 -5.30 14.74
C ILE A 1060 -13.92 -5.28 15.56
N GLU A 1061 -12.96 -4.41 15.23
CA GLU A 1061 -11.61 -4.48 15.81
C GLU A 1061 -11.52 -3.85 17.20
N ILE A 1062 -12.09 -2.66 17.41
CA ILE A 1062 -12.07 -1.99 18.73
C ILE A 1062 -12.92 -2.75 19.75
N LYS A 1063 -14.15 -3.16 19.39
CA LYS A 1063 -14.96 -4.04 20.25
C LYS A 1063 -14.28 -5.39 20.48
N GLY A 1064 -13.64 -5.98 19.48
CA GLY A 1064 -12.85 -7.21 19.62
C GLY A 1064 -11.67 -7.09 20.58
N LEU A 1065 -10.90 -6.00 20.49
CA LEU A 1065 -9.82 -5.68 21.43
C LEU A 1065 -10.35 -5.46 22.85
N LYS A 1066 -11.37 -4.61 23.03
CA LYS A 1066 -11.97 -4.34 24.34
C LYS A 1066 -12.57 -5.60 24.99
N LYS A 1067 -13.19 -6.48 24.20
CA LYS A 1067 -13.62 -7.80 24.67
C LYS A 1067 -12.43 -8.63 25.15
N ALA A 1068 -11.40 -8.78 24.31
CA ALA A 1068 -10.21 -9.56 24.62
C ALA A 1068 -9.43 -9.05 25.85
N PHE A 1069 -9.44 -7.75 26.15
CA PHE A 1069 -8.85 -7.22 27.38
C PHE A 1069 -9.64 -7.64 28.62
N ASN A 1070 -10.98 -7.56 28.58
CA ASN A 1070 -11.85 -7.95 29.69
C ASN A 1070 -11.87 -9.48 29.92
N GLU A 1071 -11.56 -10.26 28.89
CA GLU A 1071 -11.45 -11.74 28.91
C GLU A 1071 -10.00 -12.24 29.09
N TYR A 1072 -9.01 -11.34 29.24
CA TYR A 1072 -7.61 -11.72 29.45
C TYR A 1072 -7.36 -12.11 30.91
N GLU A 1073 -7.34 -13.42 31.18
CA GLU A 1073 -7.05 -13.98 32.50
C GLU A 1073 -5.54 -14.23 32.67
N CYS A 1074 -4.97 -13.85 33.82
CA CYS A 1074 -3.63 -14.27 34.23
C CYS A 1074 -3.44 -14.26 35.74
N GLU A 1075 -2.51 -15.08 36.25
CA GLU A 1075 -2.20 -15.19 37.68
C GLU A 1075 -1.88 -13.83 38.31
N GLY A 1076 -2.58 -13.48 39.40
CA GLY A 1076 -2.42 -12.20 40.10
C GLY A 1076 -3.29 -11.05 39.58
N LEU A 1077 -4.10 -11.26 38.54
CA LEU A 1077 -5.08 -10.28 38.07
C LEU A 1077 -6.42 -10.46 38.80
N SER A 1078 -6.67 -9.65 39.83
CA SER A 1078 -7.87 -9.73 40.69
C SER A 1078 -9.07 -8.91 40.20
N TYR A 1079 -8.96 -8.23 39.06
CA TYR A 1079 -9.97 -7.30 38.53
C TYR A 1079 -10.05 -7.37 37.01
N LYS A 1080 -11.18 -6.92 36.42
CA LYS A 1080 -11.35 -6.88 34.96
C LYS A 1080 -10.42 -5.85 34.33
N TYR A 1081 -9.53 -6.31 33.46
CA TYR A 1081 -8.54 -5.48 32.80
C TYR A 1081 -9.17 -4.69 31.62
N ASN A 1082 -9.24 -3.36 31.76
CA ASN A 1082 -9.79 -2.45 30.75
C ASN A 1082 -8.87 -1.24 30.54
N PRO A 1083 -7.78 -1.38 29.77
CA PRO A 1083 -6.82 -0.31 29.49
C PRO A 1083 -7.41 0.77 28.58
N THR A 1084 -6.89 2.00 28.64
CA THR A 1084 -7.33 3.11 27.77
C THR A 1084 -6.74 2.95 26.37
N LEU A 1085 -7.62 2.88 25.37
CA LEU A 1085 -7.31 2.60 23.98
C LEU A 1085 -7.38 3.86 23.12
N THR A 1086 -6.34 4.10 22.31
CA THR A 1086 -6.38 5.01 21.16
C THR A 1086 -6.11 4.21 19.89
N VAL A 1087 -6.90 4.40 18.84
CA VAL A 1087 -6.75 3.72 17.54
C VAL A 1087 -6.60 4.74 16.42
N ILE A 1088 -5.57 4.54 15.59
CA ILE A 1088 -5.15 5.47 14.55
C ILE A 1088 -5.00 4.70 13.24
N ALA A 1089 -5.89 4.96 12.27
CA ALA A 1089 -5.72 4.47 10.91
C ALA A 1089 -4.62 5.28 10.19
N ALA A 1090 -3.78 4.63 9.38
CA ALA A 1090 -2.57 5.19 8.79
C ALA A 1090 -2.51 4.89 7.28
N VAL A 1091 -3.12 5.74 6.45
CA VAL A 1091 -3.25 5.50 5.00
C VAL A 1091 -1.96 5.88 4.26
N LYS A 1092 -1.02 4.92 4.18
CA LYS A 1092 0.31 5.05 3.51
C LYS A 1092 0.27 5.09 1.97
N ARG A 1093 -0.93 5.03 1.36
CA ARG A 1093 -1.20 5.00 -0.10
C ARG A 1093 -2.38 5.92 -0.45
N ASN A 1094 -2.14 7.23 -0.50
CA ASN A 1094 -3.14 8.23 -0.89
C ASN A 1094 -2.72 9.02 -2.15
N GLN A 1095 -3.61 9.91 -2.61
CA GLN A 1095 -3.42 10.76 -3.80
C GLN A 1095 -2.91 12.18 -3.48
N ILE A 1096 -2.59 12.53 -2.22
CA ILE A 1096 -2.17 13.88 -1.81
C ILE A 1096 -0.65 14.03 -1.95
N ARG A 1097 -0.18 15.12 -2.54
CA ARG A 1097 1.23 15.44 -2.78
C ARG A 1097 1.50 16.90 -2.44
N PHE A 1098 2.68 17.16 -1.89
CA PHE A 1098 3.10 18.48 -1.46
C PHE A 1098 4.28 19.00 -2.26
N PHE A 1099 4.27 20.30 -2.57
CA PHE A 1099 5.33 21.02 -3.26
C PHE A 1099 5.81 22.19 -2.37
N PRO A 1100 7.13 22.30 -2.08
CA PRO A 1100 7.67 23.39 -1.28
C PRO A 1100 7.66 24.70 -2.07
N ILE A 1101 7.17 25.79 -1.46
CA ILE A 1101 7.13 27.12 -2.10
C ILE A 1101 8.41 27.91 -1.80
N LYS A 1102 9.05 27.66 -0.66
CA LYS A 1102 10.20 28.42 -0.15
C LYS A 1102 11.37 27.48 0.12
N GLN A 1103 12.60 27.91 -0.14
CA GLN A 1103 13.80 27.17 0.28
C GLN A 1103 13.97 27.21 1.80
N ASN A 1104 13.68 28.37 2.41
CA ASN A 1104 13.88 28.68 3.82
C ASN A 1104 12.65 29.32 4.48
N ALA A 1105 12.53 29.19 5.81
CA ALA A 1105 11.59 29.95 6.64
C ALA A 1105 12.22 30.26 8.02
N ARG A 1106 11.62 31.17 8.80
CA ARG A 1106 12.04 31.41 10.20
C ARG A 1106 11.42 30.38 11.13
N ASN A 1107 12.24 29.72 11.95
CA ASN A 1107 11.76 28.84 13.02
C ASN A 1107 11.23 29.66 14.23
N PRO A 1108 10.58 29.03 15.24
CA PRO A 1108 10.06 29.73 16.42
C PRO A 1108 11.11 30.43 17.31
N LYS A 1109 12.42 30.34 16.98
CA LYS A 1109 13.51 31.09 17.62
C LYS A 1109 13.99 32.27 16.77
N GLY A 1110 13.34 32.55 15.65
CA GLY A 1110 13.70 33.61 14.70
C GLY A 1110 14.74 33.23 13.64
N ASN A 1111 15.39 32.07 13.77
CA ASN A 1111 16.48 31.64 12.89
C ASN A 1111 15.95 31.17 11.53
N MET A 1112 16.63 31.55 10.44
CA MET A 1112 16.35 31.02 9.11
C MET A 1112 16.79 29.56 8.99
N ILE A 1113 15.90 28.68 8.55
CA ILE A 1113 16.14 27.24 8.40
C ILE A 1113 15.63 26.72 7.04
N ALA A 1114 16.24 25.65 6.54
CA ALA A 1114 15.81 24.91 5.37
C ALA A 1114 14.44 24.25 5.60
N VAL A 1115 13.49 24.52 4.71
CA VAL A 1115 12.11 23.96 4.75
C VAL A 1115 11.79 23.04 3.58
N GLN A 1116 12.80 22.76 2.74
CA GLN A 1116 12.77 21.71 1.72
C GLN A 1116 14.05 20.86 1.74
N SER A 1117 13.98 19.68 1.13
CA SER A 1117 15.12 18.79 0.85
C SER A 1117 14.82 17.95 -0.39
N LEU A 1118 15.80 17.71 -1.28
CA LEU A 1118 15.63 16.96 -2.53
C LEU A 1118 14.45 17.48 -3.41
N GLY A 1119 14.21 18.79 -3.41
CA GLY A 1119 13.08 19.44 -4.10
C GLY A 1119 11.69 19.10 -3.53
N ASN A 1120 11.62 18.48 -2.36
CA ASN A 1120 10.41 18.06 -1.64
C ASN A 1120 10.27 18.83 -0.32
N VAL A 1121 9.06 18.89 0.24
CA VAL A 1121 8.84 19.42 1.60
C VAL A 1121 9.62 18.59 2.64
N MET A 1122 10.24 19.29 3.59
CA MET A 1122 11.20 18.75 4.55
C MET A 1122 10.62 17.61 5.42
N PRO A 1123 11.40 16.58 5.81
CA PRO A 1123 10.91 15.55 6.72
C PRO A 1123 10.43 16.15 8.04
N GLY A 1124 9.20 15.80 8.42
CA GLY A 1124 8.48 16.39 9.54
C GLY A 1124 7.41 17.40 9.16
N THR A 1125 7.23 17.75 7.88
CA THR A 1125 6.07 18.55 7.44
C THR A 1125 4.76 17.83 7.78
N VAL A 1126 3.93 18.50 8.59
CA VAL A 1126 2.57 18.15 8.97
C VAL A 1126 1.58 19.15 8.33
N VAL A 1127 0.46 18.64 7.84
CA VAL A 1127 -0.72 19.43 7.47
C VAL A 1127 -1.94 18.82 8.14
N ASP A 1128 -2.54 19.55 9.07
CA ASP A 1128 -3.75 19.15 9.79
C ASP A 1128 -4.92 20.14 9.64
N ARG A 1129 -4.77 21.14 8.77
CA ARG A 1129 -5.73 22.19 8.42
C ARG A 1129 -6.08 22.17 6.94
N SER A 1130 -7.12 22.91 6.57
CA SER A 1130 -7.55 23.29 5.21
C SER A 1130 -7.98 22.17 4.24
N ILE A 1131 -7.28 21.03 4.23
CA ILE A 1131 -7.45 19.89 3.30
C ILE A 1131 -7.76 18.57 4.01
N THR A 1132 -7.78 18.62 5.33
CA THR A 1132 -8.26 17.58 6.25
C THR A 1132 -9.79 17.55 6.33
N ALA A 1133 -10.34 16.49 6.91
CA ALA A 1133 -11.78 16.30 7.00
C ALA A 1133 -12.47 17.28 7.97
N THR A 1134 -13.74 17.60 7.70
CA THR A 1134 -14.55 18.55 8.49
C THR A 1134 -14.69 18.14 9.97
N ALA A 1135 -14.97 16.86 10.23
CA ALA A 1135 -15.34 16.35 11.55
C ALA A 1135 -14.31 15.41 12.17
N HIS A 1136 -13.59 14.63 11.35
CA HIS A 1136 -12.65 13.61 11.80
C HIS A 1136 -11.36 14.21 12.37
N PHE A 1137 -10.75 13.51 13.31
CA PHE A 1137 -9.44 13.86 13.84
C PHE A 1137 -8.31 13.30 12.94
N ASP A 1138 -8.04 13.96 11.82
CA ASP A 1138 -7.04 13.54 10.82
C ASP A 1138 -5.88 14.53 10.62
N PHE A 1139 -4.74 14.02 10.15
CA PHE A 1139 -3.58 14.83 9.75
C PHE A 1139 -2.68 14.11 8.72
N PHE A 1140 -2.06 14.88 7.83
CA PHE A 1140 -0.99 14.41 6.96
C PHE A 1140 0.38 14.63 7.61
N LEU A 1141 1.29 13.67 7.44
CA LEU A 1141 2.69 13.79 7.86
C LEU A 1141 3.63 13.21 6.79
N GLN A 1142 4.49 14.04 6.23
CA GLN A 1142 5.64 13.60 5.41
C GLN A 1142 6.86 13.41 6.34
N SER A 1143 6.97 12.24 6.94
CA SER A 1143 8.01 11.93 7.93
C SER A 1143 9.40 11.61 7.37
N HIS A 1144 9.58 11.50 6.05
CA HIS A 1144 10.73 10.85 5.41
C HIS A 1144 11.38 11.69 4.31
N GLN A 1145 12.67 11.46 4.04
CA GLN A 1145 13.35 12.01 2.86
C GLN A 1145 12.84 11.32 1.58
N ALA A 1146 12.44 12.12 0.59
CA ALA A 1146 11.96 11.66 -0.71
C ALA A 1146 13.15 11.37 -1.66
N LEU A 1147 13.89 10.29 -1.39
CA LEU A 1147 15.13 9.92 -2.10
C LEU A 1147 14.99 9.76 -3.63
N LYS A 1148 13.77 9.58 -4.15
CA LYS A 1148 13.43 9.67 -5.57
C LYS A 1148 12.03 10.23 -5.75
N GLY A 1149 11.88 11.19 -6.66
CA GLY A 1149 10.61 11.75 -7.08
C GLY A 1149 9.86 12.55 -6.01
N THR A 1150 8.53 12.50 -6.07
CA THR A 1150 7.61 13.17 -5.13
C THR A 1150 7.34 12.28 -3.91
N GLY A 1151 7.56 12.80 -2.71
CA GLY A 1151 7.17 12.17 -1.46
C GLY A 1151 5.66 11.89 -1.37
N VAL A 1152 5.31 10.90 -0.54
CA VAL A 1152 3.91 10.57 -0.22
C VAL A 1152 3.72 10.78 1.29
N PRO A 1153 3.01 11.84 1.74
CA PRO A 1153 2.66 11.98 3.14
C PRO A 1153 1.77 10.81 3.56
N CYS A 1154 1.97 10.26 4.76
CA CYS A 1154 1.00 9.34 5.34
C CYS A 1154 -0.14 10.13 5.96
N HIS A 1155 -1.38 9.68 5.75
CA HIS A 1155 -2.59 10.32 6.27
C HIS A 1155 -3.07 9.52 7.49
N TYR A 1156 -2.93 10.12 8.67
CA TYR A 1156 -3.33 9.52 9.93
C TYR A 1156 -4.72 9.99 10.32
N TRP A 1157 -5.56 9.08 10.80
CA TRP A 1157 -6.91 9.35 11.28
C TRP A 1157 -7.06 8.72 12.66
N CYS A 1158 -7.24 9.53 13.70
CA CYS A 1158 -7.53 9.06 15.04
C CYS A 1158 -9.01 8.66 15.12
N ILE A 1159 -9.30 7.36 15.02
CA ILE A 1159 -10.67 6.81 14.94
C ILE A 1159 -11.28 6.67 16.34
N TYR A 1160 -10.46 6.44 17.36
CA TYR A 1160 -10.89 6.23 18.74
C TYR A 1160 -9.82 6.75 19.72
N ASN A 1161 -10.19 7.41 20.82
CA ASN A 1161 -9.21 8.12 21.66
C ASN A 1161 -9.63 8.26 23.14
N GLU A 1162 -9.65 7.16 23.90
CA GLU A 1162 -9.91 7.20 25.36
C GLU A 1162 -8.81 7.94 26.14
N ASN A 1163 -7.57 7.95 25.62
CA ASN A 1163 -6.44 8.64 26.25
C ASN A 1163 -6.51 10.18 26.12
N GLN A 1164 -7.50 10.73 25.40
CA GLN A 1164 -7.68 12.17 25.18
C GLN A 1164 -6.44 12.88 24.62
N PHE A 1165 -5.64 12.18 23.81
CA PHE A 1165 -4.42 12.73 23.21
C PHE A 1165 -4.74 13.88 22.25
N THR A 1166 -3.94 14.96 22.34
CA THR A 1166 -4.02 16.16 21.49
C THR A 1166 -3.36 15.97 20.12
N SER A 1167 -3.66 16.86 19.18
CA SER A 1167 -3.05 16.91 17.84
C SER A 1167 -1.52 16.95 17.91
N ASP A 1168 -0.94 17.87 18.69
CA ASP A 1168 0.52 17.96 18.86
C ASP A 1168 1.14 16.71 19.50
N TYR A 1169 0.41 15.99 20.34
CA TYR A 1169 0.90 14.74 20.94
C TYR A 1169 0.93 13.62 19.89
N LEU A 1170 -0.19 13.39 19.19
CA LEU A 1170 -0.28 12.32 18.18
C LEU A 1170 0.66 12.57 16.99
N GLN A 1171 0.79 13.83 16.56
CA GLN A 1171 1.69 14.23 15.47
C GLN A 1171 3.17 13.97 15.85
N GLN A 1172 3.60 14.35 17.07
CA GLN A 1172 4.97 14.07 17.53
C GLN A 1172 5.21 12.57 17.76
N VAL A 1173 4.25 11.83 18.34
CA VAL A 1173 4.35 10.38 18.52
C VAL A 1173 4.48 9.67 17.17
N ALA A 1174 3.67 10.03 16.17
CA ALA A 1174 3.79 9.49 14.83
C ALA A 1174 5.14 9.84 14.18
N HIS A 1175 5.62 11.09 14.33
CA HIS A 1175 6.95 11.47 13.83
C HIS A 1175 8.07 10.67 14.50
N ASN A 1176 8.04 10.51 15.82
CA ASN A 1176 9.05 9.76 16.58
C ASN A 1176 9.06 8.29 16.18
N PHE A 1177 7.90 7.65 16.01
CA PHE A 1177 7.82 6.26 15.53
C PHE A 1177 8.36 6.04 14.12
N CYS A 1178 8.42 7.07 13.27
CA CYS A 1178 9.06 6.96 11.96
C CYS A 1178 10.59 6.84 12.03
N TYR A 1179 11.25 7.19 13.15
CA TYR A 1179 12.70 7.04 13.32
C TYR A 1179 13.09 5.69 13.96
N LEU A 1180 12.13 4.98 14.57
CA LEU A 1180 12.34 3.70 15.28
C LEU A 1180 12.33 2.44 14.38
N PHE A 1181 12.34 2.60 13.05
CA PHE A 1181 12.42 1.47 12.13
C PHE A 1181 13.85 0.92 12.04
N GLY A 1182 14.21 0.00 12.93
CA GLY A 1182 15.58 -0.48 13.16
C GLY A 1182 16.25 -1.24 12.01
N ARG A 1183 15.62 -1.38 10.84
CA ARG A 1183 16.21 -2.01 9.63
C ARG A 1183 16.83 -0.98 8.66
N SER A 1184 16.68 0.33 8.89
CA SER A 1184 17.42 1.37 8.18
C SER A 1184 17.89 2.49 9.11
N THR A 1185 18.82 3.31 8.64
CA THR A 1185 19.25 4.55 9.29
C THR A 1185 18.50 5.76 8.72
N THR A 1186 17.19 5.61 8.55
CA THR A 1186 16.33 6.62 7.93
C THR A 1186 15.00 6.69 8.66
N SER A 1187 14.48 7.90 8.79
CA SER A 1187 13.06 8.13 8.97
C SER A 1187 12.26 7.45 7.85
N VAL A 1188 11.29 6.62 8.21
CA VAL A 1188 10.39 5.93 7.26
C VAL A 1188 9.10 6.71 7.05
N LYS A 1189 8.37 6.41 5.96
CA LYS A 1189 7.18 7.16 5.54
C LYS A 1189 5.92 6.94 6.38
N VAL A 1190 5.92 5.93 7.25
CA VAL A 1190 4.82 5.54 8.13
C VAL A 1190 5.42 4.94 9.40
N VAL A 1191 4.72 5.07 10.53
CA VAL A 1191 5.17 4.61 11.85
C VAL A 1191 5.73 3.18 11.84
N ALA A 1192 6.83 2.95 12.57
CA ALA A 1192 7.50 1.63 12.60
C ALA A 1192 6.58 0.43 12.95
N PRO A 1193 5.60 0.52 13.89
CA PRO A 1193 4.67 -0.59 14.16
C PRO A 1193 3.90 -1.07 12.92
N VAL A 1194 3.43 -0.15 12.08
CA VAL A 1194 2.77 -0.48 10.80
C VAL A 1194 3.77 -1.11 9.84
N TYR A 1195 4.97 -0.53 9.68
CA TYR A 1195 6.01 -1.10 8.82
C TYR A 1195 6.46 -2.51 9.28
N TYR A 1196 6.33 -2.83 10.56
CA TYR A 1196 6.57 -4.16 11.09
C TYR A 1196 5.39 -5.12 10.85
N ALA A 1197 4.14 -4.64 10.92
CA ALA A 1197 2.95 -5.39 10.52
C ALA A 1197 2.99 -5.76 9.03
N ASP A 1198 3.31 -4.81 8.13
CA ASP A 1198 3.53 -5.04 6.69
C ASP A 1198 4.46 -6.23 6.44
N LEU A 1199 5.61 -6.25 7.12
CA LEU A 1199 6.64 -7.28 6.93
C LEU A 1199 6.25 -8.63 7.54
N LEU A 1200 5.39 -8.63 8.57
CA LEU A 1200 4.83 -9.84 9.15
C LEU A 1200 3.73 -10.43 8.26
N CYS A 1201 2.81 -9.61 7.75
CA CYS A 1201 1.85 -9.96 6.69
C CYS A 1201 2.56 -10.51 5.45
N GLU A 1202 3.58 -9.81 4.93
CA GLU A 1202 4.35 -10.29 3.79
C GLU A 1202 5.04 -11.62 4.11
N ARG A 1203 5.64 -11.79 5.30
CA ARG A 1203 6.29 -13.04 5.68
C ARG A 1203 5.32 -14.20 5.79
N ALA A 1204 4.18 -14.01 6.45
CA ALA A 1204 3.08 -14.97 6.50
C ALA A 1204 2.59 -15.32 5.09
N ALA A 1205 2.53 -14.32 4.19
CA ALA A 1205 2.14 -14.53 2.80
C ALA A 1205 3.18 -15.30 1.96
N GLN A 1206 4.47 -15.23 2.31
CA GLN A 1206 5.50 -16.10 1.72
C GLN A 1206 5.45 -17.53 2.32
N ILE A 1207 5.15 -17.67 3.62
CA ILE A 1207 4.96 -18.97 4.31
C ILE A 1207 3.78 -19.72 3.69
N PHE A 1208 2.63 -19.06 3.51
CA PHE A 1208 1.46 -19.59 2.80
C PHE A 1208 1.84 -20.14 1.42
N LYS A 1209 2.49 -19.32 0.58
CA LYS A 1209 2.89 -19.71 -0.78
C LYS A 1209 3.90 -20.87 -0.80
N GLY A 1210 4.87 -20.88 0.12
CA GLY A 1210 5.88 -21.94 0.27
C GLY A 1210 5.33 -23.29 0.77
N ASN A 1211 4.09 -23.30 1.28
CA ASN A 1211 3.40 -24.49 1.77
C ASN A 1211 2.17 -24.90 0.90
N TYR A 1212 1.62 -23.98 0.11
CA TYR A 1212 0.31 -24.07 -0.54
C TYR A 1212 0.04 -25.40 -1.29
N GLU A 1213 0.91 -25.83 -2.20
CA GLU A 1213 0.68 -27.06 -2.97
C GLU A 1213 0.78 -28.34 -2.11
N VAL A 1214 1.53 -28.31 -0.98
CA VAL A 1214 1.59 -29.42 0.00
C VAL A 1214 0.31 -29.48 0.84
N ALA A 1215 -0.16 -28.34 1.32
CA ALA A 1215 -1.41 -28.22 2.07
C ALA A 1215 -2.63 -28.66 1.23
N LYS A 1216 -2.67 -28.22 -0.04
CA LYS A 1216 -3.72 -28.56 -1.02
C LYS A 1216 -3.83 -30.06 -1.30
N MET A 1217 -2.72 -30.80 -1.29
CA MET A 1217 -2.73 -32.26 -1.48
C MET A 1217 -3.02 -33.06 -0.21
N SER A 1218 -2.89 -32.41 0.96
CA SER A 1218 -3.17 -33.02 2.26
C SER A 1218 -4.68 -33.04 2.59
N ALA A 1219 -5.51 -32.30 1.83
CA ALA A 1219 -6.96 -32.25 1.98
C ALA A 1219 -7.67 -33.34 1.14
N VAL A 1220 -8.07 -34.43 1.80
CA VAL A 1220 -8.93 -35.46 1.20
C VAL A 1220 -10.38 -34.94 1.16
N ARG A 1221 -10.89 -34.63 -0.04
CA ARG A 1221 -12.29 -34.23 -0.32
C ARG A 1221 -12.91 -33.26 0.70
N GLY A 1222 -12.36 -32.06 0.84
CA GLY A 1222 -12.94 -30.99 1.67
C GLY A 1222 -12.21 -29.65 1.56
N SER A 1223 -12.72 -28.63 2.26
CA SER A 1223 -12.02 -27.35 2.44
C SER A 1223 -10.78 -27.52 3.32
N ILE A 1224 -9.62 -27.03 2.88
CA ILE A 1224 -8.36 -27.18 3.60
C ILE A 1224 -8.43 -26.37 4.92
N PRO A 1225 -8.17 -26.96 6.10
CA PRO A 1225 -8.18 -26.23 7.37
C PRO A 1225 -7.18 -25.06 7.39
N ARG A 1226 -7.58 -23.91 7.93
CA ARG A 1226 -6.79 -22.67 7.89
C ARG A 1226 -5.37 -22.82 8.44
N GLY A 1227 -5.21 -23.55 9.55
CA GLY A 1227 -3.90 -23.85 10.16
C GLY A 1227 -3.03 -24.85 9.40
N ILE A 1228 -3.56 -25.53 8.38
CA ILE A 1228 -2.79 -26.38 7.44
C ILE A 1228 -2.36 -25.57 6.22
N LEU A 1229 -3.20 -24.64 5.74
CA LEU A 1229 -2.84 -23.66 4.70
C LEU A 1229 -1.74 -22.71 5.19
N LEU A 1230 -2.02 -22.02 6.30
CA LEU A 1230 -1.14 -21.07 6.97
C LEU A 1230 -0.76 -21.60 8.35
N PRO A 1231 0.23 -22.51 8.44
CA PRO A 1231 0.76 -22.95 9.73
C PRO A 1231 1.42 -21.78 10.46
N GLN A 1232 1.31 -21.79 11.78
CA GLN A 1232 1.90 -20.75 12.64
C GLN A 1232 3.43 -20.75 12.59
N ALA A 1233 4.05 -19.68 13.11
CA ALA A 1233 5.49 -19.65 13.31
C ALA A 1233 5.91 -20.73 14.32
N ASN A 1234 7.15 -21.21 14.25
CA ASN A 1234 7.69 -22.08 15.28
C ASN A 1234 7.71 -21.33 16.63
N LYS A 1235 7.47 -22.02 17.75
CA LYS A 1235 7.49 -21.44 19.10
C LYS A 1235 8.79 -20.68 19.41
N SER A 1236 9.93 -21.10 18.86
CA SER A 1236 11.22 -20.40 18.98
C SER A 1236 11.24 -18.97 18.40
N ASN A 1237 10.29 -18.64 17.52
CA ASN A 1237 10.21 -17.38 16.80
C ASN A 1237 9.08 -16.45 17.28
N HIS A 1238 8.13 -16.92 18.09
CA HIS A 1238 6.96 -16.12 18.56
C HIS A 1238 7.35 -14.82 19.26
N ASN A 1239 8.47 -14.84 20.00
CA ASN A 1239 8.98 -13.69 20.76
C ASN A 1239 10.12 -12.95 20.03
N ARG A 1240 10.23 -13.08 18.70
CA ARG A 1240 11.33 -12.53 17.88
C ARG A 1240 10.81 -11.82 16.64
N MET A 1241 11.52 -10.79 16.17
CA MET A 1241 11.25 -10.14 14.87
C MET A 1241 11.77 -10.98 13.69
N TYR A 1242 11.41 -12.27 13.60
CA TYR A 1242 11.91 -13.18 12.56
C TYR A 1242 11.56 -12.71 11.12
N TYR A 1243 10.47 -11.94 10.99
CA TYR A 1243 9.98 -11.33 9.76
C TYR A 1243 10.86 -10.20 9.19
N ILE A 1244 11.86 -9.70 9.93
CA ILE A 1244 12.67 -8.52 9.51
C ILE A 1244 13.61 -8.77 8.33
#